data_AF-A0A7C4ZAM8-F1
#
_entry.id   AF-A0A7C4ZAM8-F1
#
_cell.length_a   1.000
_cell.length_b   1.000
_cell.length_c   1.000
_cell.angle_alpha   90.00
_cell.angle_beta   90.00
_cell.angle_gamma   90.00
#
_symmetry.space_group_name_H-M   'P 1'
#
loop_
_entity.id
_entity.type
_entity.pdbx_description
1 polymer ?
#
loop_
_entity_poly.entity_id
_entity_poly.type
_entity_poly.pdbx_seq_one_letter_code
_entity_poly.pdbx_strand_id
1 'polypeptide(L)'
;MSFSFQFTKPKVYSLLKHFFTLLLLFLLCTLSLPVAYGDNDKSISVKKDFITRYIHITYDVPSNAPNEIYVYCLWSPKGKNEWKPAKVMPYISDTSLKFVRDEEWKEWIFNGFIKEFSAGGLKRTVVFNPYPEAQSNGKIDIDFRIEIRSADGNLLSIKEMQIQEDNSDVIYIEDWSNVLQKEYVTQQKTEGDARQWIFQTDLEFVSTTYGNALIGRKWRDDLPLPQLSYPLNLHGWYAIFVCTPKDYSIRLRLSGDERADVLYSPKPFQEVLWRWYPMDRQHLVLQQVHYYQGYVESRIDYIKLVPLSEEQAKELESQYYTPDKIVIAYFEPYSWAFFEDVQSNLQHREPMVAHKFARVNTVDIQVGRFGMKAVYESRITDQLLYNTIGDPIGGVIPHTSNVGKMQQYTNTLQTESLYAHELGLSVHANFGATNCYPGTPLQSDFSKQHPEWMEGSFLKYNVPEVQDYILSLFKETLEIGADGLSIDFCRYPGGIDKPETCNQFLRKLKTLRNEFALKRGKEVPLLVRFPAEGVSQWDKFDYLTWIKEELVDYLCPSNIQGRHIHFEVGKYIEAVRGTKCKLLPVIDGLSWGPEMPGPFLWRVQQLYNQGVDGIYIYQADARVCINNRPQDRRCVRLISSSEAVRKWWQNYEQQTPQFSKRIWLQPSEDGDLEYHPWERCRIWIEGIIPDEVQIHLDGKLVNTYKQPPYIVGSEDSSYDNLILSGEHNLLIIAKTSTETLSQSFTIFGTK
;
A
#
# COMPACT_ATOMS: atom_id res chain seq x y z
N MET A 1 37.31 3.52 34.05
CA MET A 1 38.64 2.93 34.31
C MET A 1 39.49 3.12 33.05
N SER A 2 40.76 3.44 33.22
CA SER A 2 41.73 3.68 32.14
C SER A 2 42.25 2.39 31.50
N PHE A 3 42.49 2.39 30.18
CA PHE A 3 43.81 2.08 29.61
C PHE A 3 43.91 2.44 28.11
N SER A 4 45.07 2.96 27.74
CA SER A 4 45.60 3.17 26.38
C SER A 4 46.54 2.00 26.00
N PHE A 5 47.24 1.87 24.85
CA PHE A 5 47.58 2.74 23.71
C PHE A 5 48.13 1.84 22.54
N GLN A 6 48.12 2.34 21.29
CA GLN A 6 49.12 2.15 20.20
C GLN A 6 49.49 0.77 19.56
N PHE A 7 49.25 0.70 18.23
CA PHE A 7 50.12 0.26 17.11
C PHE A 7 51.33 -0.69 17.31
N THR A 8 51.45 -1.70 16.41
CA THR A 8 52.67 -1.91 15.56
C THR A 8 52.51 -2.96 14.43
N LYS A 9 53.19 -2.72 13.30
CA LYS A 9 53.74 -3.68 12.29
C LYS A 9 55.29 -3.48 12.31
N PRO A 10 56.19 -4.12 11.50
CA PRO A 10 56.08 -5.22 10.51
C PRO A 10 57.20 -6.32 10.61
N LYS A 11 57.26 -7.22 9.60
CA LYS A 11 58.39 -8.03 9.01
C LYS A 11 57.92 -9.48 8.74
N VAL A 12 58.02 -10.13 7.56
CA VAL A 12 59.07 -10.28 6.51
C VAL A 12 60.19 -11.25 6.89
N TYR A 13 60.09 -12.51 6.40
CA TYR A 13 61.13 -13.45 5.90
C TYR A 13 60.45 -14.83 5.56
N SER A 14 61.12 -15.84 4.97
CA SER A 14 61.31 -16.00 3.51
C SER A 14 61.74 -17.44 3.07
N LEU A 15 61.67 -17.74 1.75
CA LEU A 15 62.44 -18.76 0.97
C LEU A 15 62.01 -20.26 0.92
N LEU A 16 61.78 -20.73 -0.33
CA LEU A 16 62.09 -22.05 -0.97
C LEU A 16 61.52 -23.37 -0.36
N LYS A 17 61.13 -24.42 -1.12
CA LYS A 17 61.62 -25.00 -2.40
C LYS A 17 60.46 -25.55 -3.27
N HIS A 18 60.42 -25.26 -4.57
CA HIS A 18 60.72 -26.21 -5.68
C HIS A 18 60.06 -27.60 -5.64
N PHE A 19 59.15 -27.87 -6.59
CA PHE A 19 59.28 -29.01 -7.50
C PHE A 19 58.58 -28.72 -8.85
N PHE A 20 59.38 -28.58 -9.91
CA PHE A 20 58.94 -28.61 -11.31
C PHE A 20 58.77 -30.08 -11.75
N THR A 21 57.92 -30.36 -12.74
CA THR A 21 58.32 -31.04 -14.01
C THR A 21 57.19 -30.91 -15.03
N LEU A 22 57.56 -30.93 -16.30
CA LEU A 22 56.78 -30.54 -17.47
C LEU A 22 56.29 -31.77 -18.27
N LEU A 23 55.25 -31.56 -19.09
CA LEU A 23 55.01 -32.21 -20.39
C LEU A 23 54.77 -33.74 -20.45
N LEU A 24 53.59 -34.14 -20.94
CA LEU A 24 53.49 -34.94 -22.19
C LEU A 24 52.07 -34.87 -22.80
N LEU A 25 51.99 -34.61 -24.11
CA LEU A 25 50.83 -35.01 -24.91
C LEU A 25 50.87 -36.54 -25.09
N PHE A 26 49.72 -37.22 -25.10
CA PHE A 26 49.30 -37.99 -26.29
C PHE A 26 47.81 -38.33 -26.27
N LEU A 27 47.29 -38.64 -27.46
CA LEU A 27 45.88 -38.93 -27.75
C LEU A 27 45.29 -40.05 -26.88
N LEU A 28 44.01 -39.89 -26.51
CA LEU A 28 43.05 -40.99 -26.58
C LEU A 28 41.66 -40.45 -26.90
N CYS A 29 41.19 -40.72 -28.12
CA CYS A 29 39.82 -40.42 -28.53
C CYS A 29 38.85 -41.37 -27.80
N THR A 30 37.95 -40.82 -26.98
CA THR A 30 36.76 -41.54 -26.52
C THR A 30 35.51 -40.85 -27.05
N LEU A 31 34.71 -41.63 -27.74
CA LEU A 31 33.52 -41.22 -28.48
C LEU A 31 32.54 -40.43 -27.61
N SER A 32 32.46 -39.12 -27.85
CA SER A 32 31.31 -38.31 -27.43
C SER A 32 30.11 -38.74 -28.28
N LEU A 33 29.31 -39.67 -27.77
CA LEU A 33 28.01 -39.97 -28.38
C LEU A 33 27.18 -38.68 -28.35
N PRO A 34 26.67 -38.19 -29.50
CA PRO A 34 25.68 -37.13 -29.47
C PRO A 34 24.43 -37.70 -28.81
N VAL A 35 24.12 -37.22 -27.59
CA VAL A 35 22.77 -37.37 -27.06
C VAL A 35 21.88 -36.63 -28.04
N ALA A 36 21.05 -37.37 -28.76
CA ALA A 36 20.12 -36.80 -29.72
C ALA A 36 19.16 -35.87 -28.97
N TYR A 37 19.39 -34.56 -29.10
CA TYR A 37 18.39 -33.57 -28.77
C TYR A 37 17.17 -33.87 -29.66
N GLY A 38 16.06 -34.23 -29.02
CA GLY A 38 14.81 -34.49 -29.71
C GLY A 38 14.33 -33.22 -30.39
N ASP A 39 14.36 -33.24 -31.72
CA ASP A 39 13.87 -32.17 -32.58
C ASP A 39 12.38 -31.88 -32.32
N ASN A 40 12.05 -30.58 -32.28
CA ASN A 40 10.84 -29.94 -32.81
C ASN A 40 9.45 -30.51 -32.44
N ASP A 41 8.51 -29.73 -31.88
CA ASP A 41 8.52 -28.31 -31.55
C ASP A 41 7.53 -28.07 -30.40
N LYS A 42 7.94 -27.32 -29.37
CA LYS A 42 7.10 -26.95 -28.23
C LYS A 42 7.26 -25.48 -27.95
N SER A 43 6.15 -24.78 -28.17
CA SER A 43 6.03 -23.37 -28.48
C SER A 43 6.55 -22.47 -27.35
N ILE A 44 7.64 -21.78 -27.63
CA ILE A 44 7.90 -20.50 -26.97
C ILE A 44 6.96 -19.47 -27.62
N SER A 45 6.32 -18.60 -26.83
CA SER A 45 5.61 -17.44 -27.40
C SER A 45 6.00 -16.15 -26.69
N VAL A 46 6.18 -15.10 -27.47
CA VAL A 46 6.55 -13.77 -27.00
C VAL A 46 5.37 -12.83 -27.20
N LYS A 47 5.05 -12.03 -26.18
CA LYS A 47 4.01 -10.98 -26.24
C LYS A 47 4.53 -9.73 -25.52
N LYS A 48 4.57 -8.60 -26.23
CA LYS A 48 4.76 -7.30 -25.60
C LYS A 48 3.49 -6.86 -24.88
N ASP A 49 3.63 -6.41 -23.62
CA ASP A 49 2.55 -5.75 -22.91
C ASP A 49 2.37 -4.30 -23.38
N PHE A 50 1.11 -3.87 -23.53
CA PHE A 50 0.83 -2.56 -24.14
C PHE A 50 0.92 -1.39 -23.16
N ILE A 51 0.99 -1.64 -21.85
CA ILE A 51 1.05 -0.60 -20.82
C ILE A 51 2.50 -0.41 -20.38
N THR A 52 3.15 -1.49 -19.95
CA THR A 52 4.53 -1.51 -19.43
C THR A 52 5.58 -1.59 -20.53
N ARG A 53 5.22 -2.05 -21.74
CA ARG A 53 6.18 -2.41 -22.80
C ARG A 53 7.19 -3.50 -22.39
N TYR A 54 6.94 -4.19 -21.29
CA TYR A 54 7.67 -5.41 -20.90
C TYR A 54 7.32 -6.56 -21.85
N ILE A 55 8.20 -7.55 -21.90
CA ILE A 55 8.10 -8.69 -22.82
C ILE A 55 7.76 -9.94 -22.03
N HIS A 56 6.55 -10.46 -22.24
CA HIS A 56 6.08 -11.70 -21.62
C HIS A 56 6.52 -12.87 -22.51
N ILE A 57 7.36 -13.74 -21.95
CA ILE A 57 7.94 -14.88 -22.65
C ILE A 57 7.39 -16.15 -22.02
N THR A 58 6.50 -16.82 -22.74
CA THR A 58 5.87 -18.08 -22.31
C THR A 58 6.69 -19.27 -22.82
N TYR A 59 6.97 -20.23 -21.95
CA TYR A 59 7.78 -21.42 -22.23
C TYR A 59 7.19 -22.68 -21.57
N ASP A 60 7.47 -23.85 -22.16
CA ASP A 60 7.08 -25.16 -21.62
C ASP A 60 8.12 -25.68 -20.61
N VAL A 61 7.67 -26.12 -19.43
CA VAL A 61 8.49 -26.82 -18.44
C VAL A 61 8.43 -28.33 -18.69
N PRO A 62 9.55 -29.09 -18.65
CA PRO A 62 9.54 -30.55 -18.81
C PRO A 62 8.58 -31.26 -17.84
N SER A 63 7.85 -32.26 -18.32
CA SER A 63 6.85 -33.00 -17.50
C SER A 63 7.46 -33.87 -16.42
N ASN A 64 8.76 -34.15 -16.50
CA ASN A 64 9.55 -34.86 -15.50
C ASN A 64 10.35 -33.90 -14.59
N ALA A 65 10.12 -32.59 -14.66
CA ALA A 65 10.78 -31.64 -13.79
C ALA A 65 10.42 -31.93 -12.31
N PRO A 66 11.38 -31.80 -11.38
CA PRO A 66 11.12 -31.96 -9.96
C PRO A 66 10.20 -30.86 -9.42
N ASN A 67 9.75 -31.01 -8.17
CA ASN A 67 8.85 -30.04 -7.52
C ASN A 67 9.43 -28.62 -7.42
N GLU A 68 10.75 -28.47 -7.42
CA GLU A 68 11.43 -27.18 -7.39
C GLU A 68 12.44 -27.11 -8.56
N ILE A 69 12.30 -26.08 -9.38
CA ILE A 69 13.22 -25.79 -10.50
C ILE A 69 13.72 -24.35 -10.46
N TYR A 70 14.88 -24.16 -11.07
CA TYR A 70 15.55 -22.89 -11.25
C TYR A 70 15.52 -22.51 -12.72
N VAL A 71 15.10 -21.29 -12.99
CA VAL A 71 14.92 -20.75 -14.33
C VAL A 71 15.87 -19.56 -14.48
N TYR A 72 16.91 -19.74 -15.28
CA TYR A 72 17.90 -18.70 -15.57
C TYR A 72 17.57 -18.06 -16.91
N CYS A 73 17.34 -16.76 -16.89
CA CYS A 73 17.05 -15.95 -18.06
C CYS A 73 18.27 -15.11 -18.44
N LEU A 74 18.73 -15.28 -19.67
CA LEU A 74 19.91 -14.63 -20.21
C LEU A 74 19.57 -13.94 -21.53
N TRP A 75 20.29 -12.87 -21.86
CA TRP A 75 20.21 -12.23 -23.16
C TRP A 75 21.61 -11.92 -23.71
N SER A 76 21.71 -11.84 -25.03
CA SER A 76 22.87 -11.36 -25.77
C SER A 76 22.38 -10.36 -26.82
N PRO A 77 23.14 -9.30 -27.15
CA PRO A 77 22.90 -8.58 -28.39
C PRO A 77 22.97 -9.58 -29.56
N LYS A 78 22.07 -9.44 -30.54
CA LYS A 78 21.87 -10.46 -31.57
C LYS A 78 23.14 -10.84 -32.31
N GLY A 79 23.41 -12.15 -32.39
CA GLY A 79 24.57 -12.74 -33.04
C GLY A 79 25.91 -12.48 -32.34
N LYS A 80 25.93 -11.91 -31.12
CA LYS A 80 27.18 -11.65 -30.37
C LYS A 80 27.60 -12.81 -29.46
N ASN A 81 26.64 -13.62 -28.99
CA ASN A 81 26.88 -14.69 -28.01
C ASN A 81 27.50 -14.16 -26.69
N GLU A 82 27.21 -12.90 -26.33
CA GLU A 82 27.65 -12.20 -25.12
C GLU A 82 26.56 -12.28 -24.04
N TRP A 83 26.36 -13.48 -23.49
CA TRP A 83 25.27 -13.75 -22.55
C TRP A 83 25.42 -13.02 -21.22
N LYS A 84 24.38 -12.29 -20.83
CA LYS A 84 24.25 -11.54 -19.57
C LYS A 84 22.92 -11.91 -18.89
N PRO A 85 22.83 -11.82 -17.55
CA PRO A 85 21.56 -11.88 -16.84
C PRO A 85 20.50 -10.95 -17.46
N ALA A 86 19.29 -11.47 -17.63
CA ALA A 86 18.13 -10.69 -18.04
C ALA A 86 17.36 -10.19 -16.81
N LYS A 87 16.94 -8.93 -16.82
CA LYS A 87 16.08 -8.34 -15.80
C LYS A 87 14.66 -8.90 -15.93
N VAL A 88 14.36 -9.99 -15.21
CA VAL A 88 13.09 -10.72 -15.33
C VAL A 88 12.33 -10.76 -14.01
N MET A 89 11.02 -11.00 -14.08
CA MET A 89 10.18 -11.37 -12.95
C MET A 89 9.38 -12.63 -13.32
N PRO A 90 8.99 -13.48 -12.35
CA PRO A 90 7.94 -14.47 -12.59
C PRO A 90 6.63 -13.76 -12.94
N TYR A 91 5.75 -14.42 -13.69
CA TYR A 91 4.40 -13.91 -13.92
C TYR A 91 3.56 -14.14 -12.65
N ILE A 92 3.33 -13.07 -11.89
CA ILE A 92 2.60 -13.05 -10.62
C ILE A 92 1.64 -11.85 -10.58
N SER A 93 0.72 -11.86 -9.61
CA SER A 93 -0.24 -10.79 -9.37
C SER A 93 0.35 -9.58 -8.62
N ASP A 94 -0.32 -8.43 -8.73
CA ASP A 94 0.00 -7.20 -7.98
C ASP A 94 0.06 -7.43 -6.46
N THR A 95 -0.78 -8.33 -5.93
CA THR A 95 -0.79 -8.69 -4.51
C THR A 95 0.53 -9.36 -4.13
N SER A 96 0.94 -10.38 -4.88
CA SER A 96 2.17 -11.11 -4.63
C SER A 96 3.41 -10.26 -4.84
N LEU A 97 3.40 -9.36 -5.83
CA LEU A 97 4.48 -8.40 -6.06
C LEU A 97 4.78 -7.53 -4.83
N LYS A 98 3.78 -7.24 -3.99
CA LYS A 98 3.96 -6.53 -2.71
C LYS A 98 4.57 -7.40 -1.59
N PHE A 99 4.51 -8.72 -1.72
CA PHE A 99 5.04 -9.68 -0.74
C PHE A 99 6.41 -10.26 -1.13
N VAL A 100 7.01 -9.77 -2.23
CA VAL A 100 8.36 -10.15 -2.66
C VAL A 100 9.39 -9.55 -1.71
N ARG A 101 10.29 -10.40 -1.20
CA ARG A 101 11.42 -9.99 -0.34
C ARG A 101 12.56 -9.38 -1.16
N ASP A 102 13.39 -8.58 -0.51
CA ASP A 102 14.51 -7.88 -1.18
C ASP A 102 15.54 -8.85 -1.79
N GLU A 103 15.83 -9.97 -1.15
CA GLU A 103 16.79 -10.98 -1.63
C GLU A 103 16.30 -11.60 -2.93
N GLU A 104 15.02 -11.94 -2.98
CA GLU A 104 14.41 -12.53 -4.15
C GLU A 104 14.31 -11.54 -5.32
N TRP A 105 13.92 -10.31 -5.04
CA TRP A 105 13.93 -9.25 -6.05
C TRP A 105 15.34 -9.02 -6.65
N LYS A 106 16.40 -9.13 -5.84
CA LYS A 106 17.78 -9.03 -6.33
C LYS A 106 18.13 -10.17 -7.29
N GLU A 107 17.76 -11.41 -6.98
CA GLU A 107 17.97 -12.55 -7.87
C GLU A 107 17.26 -12.39 -9.22
N TRP A 108 16.02 -11.89 -9.20
CA TRP A 108 15.21 -11.63 -10.38
C TRP A 108 15.83 -10.57 -11.31
N ILE A 109 16.27 -9.45 -10.73
CA ILE A 109 16.69 -8.26 -11.46
C ILE A 109 18.17 -8.29 -11.86
N PHE A 110 19.07 -8.80 -11.00
CA PHE A 110 20.52 -8.79 -11.24
C PHE A 110 21.06 -10.12 -11.76
N ASN A 111 20.48 -11.25 -11.35
CA ASN A 111 20.97 -12.59 -11.71
C ASN A 111 20.10 -13.29 -12.77
N GLY A 112 18.94 -12.71 -13.12
CA GLY A 112 17.97 -13.28 -14.04
C GLY A 112 17.42 -14.63 -13.59
N PHE A 113 17.41 -14.86 -12.28
CA PHE A 113 17.12 -16.16 -11.65
C PHE A 113 15.72 -16.17 -11.06
N ILE A 114 14.91 -17.15 -11.43
CA ILE A 114 13.56 -17.36 -10.88
C ILE A 114 13.46 -18.78 -10.31
N LYS A 115 12.89 -18.91 -9.12
CA LYS A 115 12.52 -20.20 -8.51
C LYS A 115 11.04 -20.49 -8.77
N GLU A 116 10.77 -21.64 -9.37
CA GLU A 116 9.42 -22.13 -9.70
C GLU A 116 9.10 -23.40 -8.93
N PHE A 117 7.85 -23.52 -8.48
CA PHE A 117 7.35 -24.67 -7.71
C PHE A 117 6.26 -25.42 -8.48
N SER A 118 6.23 -26.75 -8.34
CA SER A 118 5.20 -27.65 -8.89
C SER A 118 4.84 -27.35 -10.36
N ALA A 119 5.87 -27.01 -11.15
CA ALA A 119 5.74 -26.47 -12.51
C ALA A 119 5.87 -27.50 -13.63
N GLY A 120 6.22 -28.76 -13.30
CA GLY A 120 6.47 -29.81 -14.28
C GLY A 120 5.30 -30.05 -15.24
N GLY A 121 5.57 -29.94 -16.55
CA GLY A 121 4.58 -30.14 -17.61
C GLY A 121 3.64 -28.95 -17.84
N LEU A 122 3.82 -27.84 -17.12
CA LEU A 122 3.04 -26.62 -17.28
C LEU A 122 3.73 -25.64 -18.23
N LYS A 123 2.94 -24.70 -18.76
CA LYS A 123 3.47 -23.47 -19.35
C LYS A 123 3.68 -22.44 -18.26
N ARG A 124 4.79 -21.72 -18.35
CA ARG A 124 5.18 -20.64 -17.44
C ARG A 124 5.57 -19.42 -18.25
N THR A 125 5.50 -18.25 -17.61
CA THR A 125 5.78 -16.97 -18.25
C THR A 125 6.78 -16.20 -17.40
N VAL A 126 7.86 -15.73 -18.01
CA VAL A 126 8.71 -14.69 -17.41
C VAL A 126 8.34 -13.34 -18.01
N VAL A 127 8.39 -12.29 -17.18
CA VAL A 127 8.16 -10.91 -17.58
C VAL A 127 9.52 -10.22 -17.63
N PHE A 128 10.01 -9.95 -18.84
CA PHE A 128 11.31 -9.32 -19.07
C PHE A 128 11.17 -7.81 -19.20
N ASN A 129 11.89 -7.05 -18.37
CA ASN A 129 12.10 -5.62 -18.56
C ASN A 129 13.39 -5.42 -19.39
N PRO A 130 13.30 -4.99 -20.66
CA PRO A 130 14.47 -4.78 -21.52
C PRO A 130 15.24 -3.49 -21.21
N TYR A 131 14.69 -2.59 -20.38
CA TYR A 131 15.27 -1.28 -20.10
C TYR A 131 16.20 -1.29 -18.87
N PRO A 132 17.36 -0.61 -18.92
CA PRO A 132 17.99 0.01 -20.10
C PRO A 132 18.85 -0.94 -20.96
N GLU A 133 19.26 -2.09 -20.41
CA GLU A 133 20.48 -2.77 -20.86
C GLU A 133 20.32 -3.48 -22.21
N ALA A 134 19.13 -4.00 -22.49
CA ALA A 134 18.80 -4.78 -23.68
C ALA A 134 18.03 -3.97 -24.74
N GLN A 135 17.87 -2.65 -24.52
CA GLN A 135 17.13 -1.75 -25.40
C GLN A 135 18.03 -0.56 -25.82
N SER A 136 18.34 -0.45 -27.11
CA SER A 136 19.15 0.66 -27.65
C SER A 136 18.29 1.58 -28.50
N ASN A 137 18.22 2.88 -28.15
CA ASN A 137 17.39 3.88 -28.84
C ASN A 137 15.91 3.43 -29.00
N GLY A 138 15.35 2.82 -27.94
CA GLY A 138 14.00 2.25 -27.95
C GLY A 138 13.86 0.91 -28.68
N LYS A 139 14.91 0.38 -29.32
CA LYS A 139 14.84 -0.87 -30.09
C LYS A 139 15.47 -2.05 -29.36
N ILE A 140 14.84 -3.20 -29.49
CA ILE A 140 15.25 -4.46 -28.89
C ILE A 140 15.53 -5.41 -30.05
N ASP A 141 16.78 -5.87 -30.21
CA ASP A 141 17.19 -6.87 -31.20
C ASP A 141 18.24 -7.79 -30.55
N ILE A 142 17.74 -8.81 -29.85
CA ILE A 142 18.53 -9.67 -28.95
C ILE A 142 18.27 -11.15 -29.23
N ASP A 143 19.25 -11.99 -28.90
CA ASP A 143 19.03 -13.41 -28.65
C ASP A 143 18.71 -13.56 -27.14
N PHE A 144 17.67 -14.31 -26.79
CA PHE A 144 17.24 -14.55 -25.41
C PHE A 144 17.22 -16.04 -25.12
N ARG A 145 17.75 -16.44 -23.95
CA ARG A 145 17.84 -17.83 -23.51
C ARG A 145 17.14 -18.02 -22.16
N ILE A 146 16.40 -19.11 -22.05
CA ILE A 146 15.89 -19.66 -20.80
C ILE A 146 16.58 -21.01 -20.56
N GLU A 147 17.31 -21.15 -19.46
CA GLU A 147 17.86 -22.42 -18.98
C GLU A 147 17.05 -22.89 -17.77
N ILE A 148 16.43 -24.07 -17.88
CA ILE A 148 15.69 -24.71 -16.79
C ILE A 148 16.60 -25.76 -16.15
N ARG A 149 16.82 -25.65 -14.84
CA ARG A 149 17.67 -26.55 -14.04
C ARG A 149 16.90 -27.08 -12.84
N SER A 150 17.24 -28.26 -12.36
CA SER A 150 16.78 -28.77 -11.05
C SER A 150 17.57 -28.12 -9.91
N ALA A 151 17.07 -28.25 -8.67
CA ALA A 151 17.68 -27.66 -7.49
C ALA A 151 19.13 -28.15 -7.20
N ASP A 152 19.53 -29.31 -7.72
CA ASP A 152 20.89 -29.87 -7.68
C ASP A 152 21.80 -29.40 -8.83
N GLY A 153 21.30 -28.52 -9.71
CA GLY A 153 22.04 -27.88 -10.80
C GLY A 153 21.98 -28.60 -12.16
N ASN A 154 21.40 -29.80 -12.23
CA ASN A 154 21.27 -30.53 -13.50
C ASN A 154 20.40 -29.76 -14.50
N LEU A 155 20.84 -29.74 -15.76
CA LEU A 155 20.15 -29.06 -16.85
C LEU A 155 18.97 -29.91 -17.34
N LEU A 156 17.76 -29.35 -17.29
CA LEU A 156 16.51 -29.99 -17.70
C LEU A 156 16.05 -29.54 -19.09
N SER A 157 16.28 -28.27 -19.43
CA SER A 157 15.98 -27.73 -20.76
C SER A 157 16.77 -26.46 -21.05
N ILE A 158 17.07 -26.22 -22.33
CA ILE A 158 17.49 -24.90 -22.84
C ILE A 158 16.51 -24.51 -23.93
N LYS A 159 16.12 -23.23 -23.94
CA LYS A 159 15.25 -22.61 -24.92
C LYS A 159 15.89 -21.30 -25.36
N GLU A 160 16.11 -21.12 -26.66
CA GLU A 160 16.64 -19.88 -27.24
C GLU A 160 15.64 -19.32 -28.25
N MET A 161 15.59 -18.00 -28.37
CA MET A 161 14.77 -17.28 -29.35
C MET A 161 15.42 -15.94 -29.73
N GLN A 162 14.98 -15.35 -30.84
CA GLN A 162 15.23 -13.94 -31.12
C GLN A 162 14.04 -13.10 -30.69
N ILE A 163 14.32 -11.97 -30.05
CA ILE A 163 13.33 -10.97 -29.65
C ILE A 163 13.63 -9.69 -30.42
N GLN A 164 12.66 -9.30 -31.25
CA GLN A 164 12.69 -8.08 -32.06
C GLN A 164 11.44 -7.26 -31.74
N GLU A 165 11.64 -6.15 -31.02
CA GLU A 165 10.56 -5.28 -30.56
C GLU A 165 10.97 -3.81 -30.70
N ASP A 166 10.00 -2.96 -31.04
CA ASP A 166 10.19 -1.52 -31.15
C ASP A 166 9.38 -0.79 -30.06
N ASN A 167 10.10 -0.07 -29.21
CA ASN A 167 9.62 0.80 -28.14
C ASN A 167 10.16 2.24 -28.35
N SER A 168 10.54 2.63 -29.57
CA SER A 168 11.00 3.99 -29.89
C SER A 168 9.90 5.07 -29.79
N ASP A 169 8.66 4.65 -29.54
CA ASP A 169 7.52 5.48 -29.16
C ASP A 169 7.49 5.83 -27.66
N VAL A 170 8.23 5.09 -26.83
CA VAL A 170 8.33 5.29 -25.37
C VAL A 170 9.34 6.38 -25.05
N ILE A 171 8.96 7.33 -24.20
CA ILE A 171 9.81 8.44 -23.77
C ILE A 171 10.31 8.18 -22.37
N TYR A 172 11.62 8.28 -22.18
CA TYR A 172 12.29 8.21 -20.88
C TYR A 172 12.84 9.60 -20.53
N ILE A 173 12.44 10.12 -19.37
CA ILE A 173 12.93 11.39 -18.81
C ILE A 173 13.93 11.04 -17.71
N GLU A 174 15.20 11.16 -18.05
CA GLU A 174 16.36 10.90 -17.18
C GLU A 174 17.45 11.99 -17.27
N ASP A 175 17.41 12.84 -18.31
CA ASP A 175 18.18 14.09 -18.38
C ASP A 175 17.38 15.25 -17.78
N TRP A 176 17.73 15.61 -16.56
CA TRP A 176 17.08 16.65 -15.79
C TRP A 176 17.59 18.07 -16.09
N SER A 177 18.52 18.25 -17.04
CA SER A 177 19.03 19.58 -17.45
C SER A 177 18.02 20.41 -18.27
N ASN A 178 16.94 19.79 -18.73
CA ASN A 178 15.90 20.39 -19.57
C ASN A 178 14.73 21.01 -18.77
N VAL A 179 14.79 21.01 -17.43
CA VAL A 179 13.81 21.75 -16.61
C VAL A 179 13.86 23.26 -16.90
N LEU A 180 12.77 23.96 -16.63
CA LEU A 180 12.65 25.40 -16.87
C LEU A 180 13.51 26.21 -15.89
N GLN A 181 13.56 25.82 -14.62
CA GLN A 181 14.29 26.52 -13.55
C GLN A 181 15.74 26.03 -13.44
N LYS A 182 16.52 26.27 -14.50
CA LYS A 182 17.91 25.79 -14.63
C LYS A 182 18.83 26.31 -13.53
N GLU A 183 18.55 27.49 -12.99
CA GLU A 183 19.25 28.09 -11.85
C GLU A 183 19.14 27.29 -10.54
N TYR A 184 18.18 26.37 -10.44
CA TYR A 184 18.01 25.48 -9.28
C TYR A 184 18.48 24.04 -9.53
N VAL A 185 19.18 23.76 -10.64
CA VAL A 185 19.80 22.46 -10.92
C VAL A 185 21.30 22.62 -11.15
N THR A 186 22.10 21.80 -10.45
CA THR A 186 23.57 21.76 -10.62
C THR A 186 24.05 20.33 -10.88
N GLN A 187 25.09 20.20 -11.71
CA GLN A 187 25.83 18.93 -11.90
C GLN A 187 27.05 18.82 -10.97
N GLN A 188 27.44 19.91 -10.31
CA GLN A 188 28.56 19.90 -9.37
C GLN A 188 28.07 19.53 -7.97
N LYS A 189 28.86 18.71 -7.26
CA LYS A 189 28.73 18.59 -5.79
C LYS A 189 29.10 19.95 -5.18
N THR A 190 28.11 20.75 -4.84
CA THR A 190 28.32 22.07 -4.24
C THR A 190 28.97 21.93 -2.86
N GLU A 191 30.13 22.55 -2.68
CA GLU A 191 30.71 22.81 -1.37
C GLU A 191 29.91 23.92 -0.67
N GLY A 192 28.77 23.58 -0.06
CA GLY A 192 27.98 24.48 0.79
C GLY A 192 26.45 24.44 0.61
N ASP A 193 25.77 25.23 1.45
CA ASP A 193 24.32 25.30 1.67
C ASP A 193 23.49 25.89 0.50
N ALA A 194 23.77 25.52 -0.75
CA ALA A 194 22.98 25.96 -1.88
C ALA A 194 21.61 25.24 -1.90
N ARG A 195 20.51 26.01 -1.90
CA ARG A 195 19.12 25.52 -2.00
C ARG A 195 18.79 25.09 -3.44
N GLN A 196 19.45 24.04 -3.92
CA GLN A 196 19.39 23.54 -5.29
C GLN A 196 19.20 22.01 -5.34
N TRP A 197 18.70 21.53 -6.47
CA TRP A 197 18.72 20.11 -6.84
C TRP A 197 20.05 19.76 -7.50
N ILE A 198 20.55 18.55 -7.24
CA ILE A 198 21.78 18.01 -7.82
C ILE A 198 21.40 16.97 -8.87
N PHE A 199 21.64 17.25 -10.15
CA PHE A 199 21.57 16.23 -11.20
C PHE A 199 22.92 15.53 -11.26
N GLN A 200 23.01 14.37 -10.63
CA GLN A 200 24.26 13.60 -10.55
C GLN A 200 24.29 12.50 -11.60
N THR A 201 25.36 12.48 -12.39
CA THR A 201 25.74 11.39 -13.29
C THR A 201 26.77 10.48 -12.60
N ASP A 202 27.10 9.35 -13.24
CA ASP A 202 28.17 8.44 -12.82
C ASP A 202 27.96 7.80 -11.41
N LEU A 203 26.70 7.63 -10.99
CA LEU A 203 26.32 6.83 -9.83
C LEU A 203 26.48 5.33 -10.11
N GLU A 204 26.59 4.54 -9.04
CA GLU A 204 26.67 3.08 -9.16
C GLU A 204 25.35 2.50 -9.70
N PHE A 205 25.46 1.75 -10.79
CA PHE A 205 24.33 1.14 -11.52
C PHE A 205 23.47 0.20 -10.67
N VAL A 206 23.93 -0.25 -9.51
CA VAL A 206 23.12 -1.05 -8.56
C VAL A 206 21.98 -0.25 -7.89
N SER A 207 21.96 1.09 -8.06
CA SER A 207 21.00 1.99 -7.40
C SER A 207 20.22 2.92 -8.34
N THR A 208 20.68 3.07 -9.59
CA THR A 208 20.17 4.06 -10.56
C THR A 208 20.38 3.59 -12.00
N THR A 209 19.45 3.91 -12.88
CA THR A 209 19.50 3.62 -14.31
C THR A 209 20.56 4.52 -14.96
N TYR A 210 21.45 3.91 -15.76
CA TYR A 210 22.61 4.57 -16.38
C TYR A 210 23.56 5.33 -15.41
N GLY A 211 23.40 5.20 -14.09
CA GLY A 211 24.13 5.99 -13.11
C GLY A 211 23.62 7.43 -12.97
N ASN A 212 22.39 7.73 -13.39
CA ASN A 212 21.81 9.08 -13.35
C ASN A 212 20.76 9.20 -12.25
N ALA A 213 20.74 10.32 -11.51
CA ALA A 213 19.61 10.68 -10.66
C ALA A 213 19.53 12.19 -10.42
N LEU A 214 18.30 12.68 -10.25
CA LEU A 214 18.05 14.00 -9.68
C LEU A 214 17.85 13.87 -8.17
N ILE A 215 18.66 14.59 -7.41
CA ILE A 215 18.75 14.50 -5.96
C ILE A 215 18.42 15.86 -5.33
N GLY A 216 17.28 15.93 -4.65
CA GLY A 216 16.87 17.07 -3.85
C GLY A 216 17.27 16.85 -2.39
N ARG A 217 18.49 17.27 -2.01
CA ARG A 217 18.95 17.14 -0.61
C ARG A 217 18.11 17.99 0.33
N LYS A 218 17.96 17.52 1.56
CA LYS A 218 17.40 18.31 2.66
C LYS A 218 18.29 19.53 2.91
N TRP A 219 17.72 20.73 2.82
CA TRP A 219 18.41 21.98 3.13
C TRP A 219 18.04 22.50 4.52
N ARG A 220 16.74 22.54 4.83
CA ARG A 220 16.18 22.89 6.14
C ARG A 220 14.92 22.06 6.40
N ASP A 221 14.51 21.97 7.66
CA ASP A 221 13.27 21.29 8.07
C ASP A 221 12.03 22.02 7.55
N ASP A 222 12.08 23.35 7.49
CA ASP A 222 10.93 24.27 7.36
C ASP A 222 10.83 24.99 6.01
N LEU A 223 11.66 24.63 5.03
CA LEU A 223 11.76 25.35 3.75
C LEU A 223 12.17 24.38 2.62
N PRO A 224 11.26 24.05 1.67
CA PRO A 224 11.55 23.07 0.63
C PRO A 224 12.57 23.59 -0.37
N LEU A 225 13.14 22.73 -1.20
CA LEU A 225 13.75 23.14 -2.46
C LEU A 225 12.71 23.80 -3.40
N PRO A 226 13.13 24.72 -4.30
CA PRO A 226 12.26 25.24 -5.34
C PRO A 226 11.68 24.11 -6.19
N GLN A 227 10.40 24.18 -6.54
CA GLN A 227 9.81 23.22 -7.47
C GLN A 227 10.45 23.35 -8.85
N LEU A 228 10.57 22.23 -9.56
CA LEU A 228 11.03 22.19 -10.95
C LEU A 228 9.87 21.86 -11.88
N SER A 229 9.91 22.40 -13.10
CA SER A 229 8.97 22.07 -14.17
C SER A 229 9.73 21.54 -15.38
N TYR A 230 9.39 20.34 -15.83
CA TYR A 230 9.90 19.73 -17.05
C TYR A 230 8.87 19.87 -18.19
N PRO A 231 9.19 20.56 -19.30
CA PRO A 231 8.28 20.73 -20.43
C PRO A 231 8.15 19.41 -21.22
N LEU A 232 6.94 18.86 -21.30
CA LEU A 232 6.69 17.57 -21.96
C LEU A 232 6.48 17.71 -23.48
N ASN A 233 5.68 18.69 -23.91
CA ASN A 233 5.30 18.91 -25.31
C ASN A 233 4.74 17.63 -25.99
N LEU A 234 3.85 16.91 -25.28
CA LEU A 234 3.22 15.68 -25.75
C LEU A 234 1.72 15.89 -26.02
N HIS A 235 1.15 14.96 -26.79
CA HIS A 235 -0.25 14.97 -27.24
C HIS A 235 -0.86 13.58 -27.12
N GLY A 236 -2.14 13.50 -26.73
CA GLY A 236 -2.82 12.23 -26.53
C GLY A 236 -2.50 11.55 -25.20
N TRP A 237 -2.90 10.28 -25.07
CA TRP A 237 -2.84 9.53 -23.83
C TRP A 237 -1.49 8.85 -23.60
N TYR A 238 -1.01 8.88 -22.36
CA TYR A 238 0.17 8.14 -21.93
C TYR A 238 -0.08 7.42 -20.62
N ALA A 239 0.42 6.19 -20.48
CA ALA A 239 0.69 5.57 -19.19
C ALA A 239 2.01 6.13 -18.64
N ILE A 240 2.00 6.54 -17.37
CA ILE A 240 3.09 7.24 -16.69
C ILE A 240 3.64 6.32 -15.59
N PHE A 241 4.89 5.92 -15.75
CA PHE A 241 5.65 5.13 -14.79
C PHE A 241 6.74 5.98 -14.15
N VAL A 242 6.96 5.77 -12.86
CA VAL A 242 8.00 6.46 -12.09
C VAL A 242 8.95 5.42 -11.51
N CYS A 243 10.25 5.68 -11.62
CA CYS A 243 11.29 4.92 -10.93
C CYS A 243 12.06 5.87 -9.99
N THR A 244 12.19 5.50 -8.72
CA THR A 244 13.08 6.17 -7.77
C THR A 244 14.17 5.21 -7.29
N PRO A 245 15.33 5.70 -6.85
CA PRO A 245 16.24 4.90 -6.06
C PRO A 245 15.51 4.39 -4.82
N LYS A 246 15.72 3.12 -4.45
CA LYS A 246 15.09 2.49 -3.27
C LYS A 246 15.32 3.36 -2.03
N ASP A 247 14.33 3.39 -1.15
CA ASP A 247 14.29 4.15 0.11
C ASP A 247 14.13 5.68 -0.07
N TYR A 248 13.99 6.19 -1.30
CA TYR A 248 13.69 7.60 -1.59
C TYR A 248 12.35 7.76 -2.34
N SER A 249 11.69 8.89 -2.05
CA SER A 249 10.44 9.31 -2.68
C SER A 249 10.58 10.69 -3.33
N ILE A 250 9.61 11.06 -4.17
CA ILE A 250 9.50 12.38 -4.79
C ILE A 250 8.03 12.79 -4.92
N ARG A 251 7.73 14.09 -4.83
CA ARG A 251 6.37 14.60 -5.15
C ARG A 251 6.30 14.98 -6.62
N LEU A 252 5.31 14.41 -7.32
CA LEU A 252 5.06 14.68 -8.74
C LEU A 252 3.60 15.10 -8.96
N ARG A 253 3.41 16.03 -9.91
CA ARG A 253 2.12 16.33 -10.51
C ARG A 253 2.29 16.74 -11.96
N LEU A 254 1.22 16.68 -12.73
CA LEU A 254 1.12 17.41 -13.99
C LEU A 254 0.67 18.84 -13.70
N SER A 255 1.01 19.77 -14.58
CA SER A 255 0.75 21.20 -14.37
C SER A 255 -0.71 21.55 -14.13
N GLY A 256 -1.63 20.79 -14.73
CA GLY A 256 -3.08 20.95 -14.58
C GLY A 256 -3.71 20.22 -13.39
N ASP A 257 -2.95 19.49 -12.56
CA ASP A 257 -3.48 18.88 -11.34
C ASP A 257 -3.59 19.90 -10.20
N GLU A 258 -4.65 19.75 -9.40
CA GLU A 258 -4.88 20.48 -8.16
C GLU A 258 -4.12 19.91 -6.94
N ARG A 259 -3.38 18.79 -7.10
CA ARG A 259 -2.66 18.10 -6.01
C ARG A 259 -1.38 17.43 -6.47
N ALA A 260 -0.48 17.14 -5.55
CA ALA A 260 0.72 16.35 -5.82
C ALA A 260 0.65 14.93 -5.21
N ASP A 261 1.25 13.97 -5.93
CA ASP A 261 1.38 12.59 -5.51
C ASP A 261 2.81 12.34 -4.99
N VAL A 262 2.97 11.86 -3.74
CA VAL A 262 4.22 11.25 -3.26
C VAL A 262 4.38 9.88 -3.93
N LEU A 263 5.49 9.66 -4.62
CA LEU A 263 5.76 8.44 -5.38
C LEU A 263 7.15 7.90 -5.05
N TYR A 264 7.26 6.57 -4.97
CA TYR A 264 8.50 5.85 -4.66
C TYR A 264 8.47 4.46 -5.28
N SER A 265 9.63 3.90 -5.60
CA SER A 265 9.81 2.49 -5.99
C SER A 265 10.07 1.64 -4.75
N PRO A 266 9.18 0.68 -4.38
CA PRO A 266 9.39 -0.19 -3.22
C PRO A 266 10.66 -1.05 -3.31
N LYS A 267 11.05 -1.43 -4.53
CA LYS A 267 12.27 -2.21 -4.83
C LYS A 267 13.13 -1.50 -5.90
N PRO A 268 14.45 -1.75 -5.97
CA PRO A 268 15.33 -1.16 -6.99
C PRO A 268 14.85 -1.46 -8.42
N PHE A 269 14.84 -0.47 -9.32
CA PHE A 269 14.36 -0.58 -10.71
C PHE A 269 12.87 -0.94 -10.88
N GLN A 270 12.08 -0.91 -9.80
CA GLN A 270 10.65 -1.16 -9.89
C GLN A 270 9.94 0.08 -10.46
N GLU A 271 9.55 0.00 -11.74
CA GLU A 271 8.63 0.96 -12.35
C GLU A 271 7.26 0.92 -11.66
N VAL A 272 6.82 2.04 -11.09
CA VAL A 272 5.49 2.16 -10.48
C VAL A 272 4.55 2.91 -11.41
N LEU A 273 3.46 2.26 -11.83
CA LEU A 273 2.39 2.89 -12.62
C LEU A 273 1.68 3.95 -11.78
N TRP A 274 2.02 5.22 -12.03
CA TRP A 274 1.36 6.35 -11.39
C TRP A 274 -0.08 6.47 -11.87
N ARG A 275 -0.29 6.63 -13.18
CA ARG A 275 -1.62 6.74 -13.83
C ARG A 275 -1.50 6.67 -15.36
N TRP A 276 -2.63 6.67 -16.04
CA TRP A 276 -2.75 7.05 -17.45
C TRP A 276 -3.51 8.39 -17.56
N TYR A 277 -3.08 9.28 -18.45
CA TYR A 277 -3.64 10.63 -18.56
C TYR A 277 -3.40 11.26 -19.95
N PRO A 278 -4.26 12.18 -20.45
CA PRO A 278 -3.99 12.97 -21.65
C PRO A 278 -2.93 14.04 -21.37
N MET A 279 -1.83 14.03 -22.13
CA MET A 279 -0.66 14.89 -21.88
C MET A 279 -0.71 16.25 -22.57
N ASP A 280 -1.77 16.52 -23.33
CA ASP A 280 -1.99 17.81 -24.00
C ASP A 280 -1.87 18.99 -23.05
N ARG A 281 -0.95 19.91 -23.38
CA ARG A 281 -0.64 21.14 -22.62
C ARG A 281 -0.17 20.88 -21.19
N GLN A 282 0.39 19.71 -20.89
CA GLN A 282 0.97 19.41 -19.59
C GLN A 282 2.48 19.70 -19.53
N HIS A 283 2.93 20.07 -18.33
CA HIS A 283 4.30 19.93 -17.87
C HIS A 283 4.31 18.96 -16.70
N LEU A 284 5.42 18.26 -16.50
CA LEU A 284 5.67 17.54 -15.26
C LEU A 284 6.22 18.53 -14.24
N VAL A 285 5.71 18.50 -13.02
CA VAL A 285 6.18 19.33 -11.91
C VAL A 285 6.74 18.41 -10.82
N LEU A 286 7.95 18.73 -10.35
CA LEU A 286 8.70 17.99 -9.34
C LEU A 286 8.86 18.84 -8.07
N GLN A 287 8.61 18.22 -6.92
CA GLN A 287 8.61 18.87 -5.61
C GLN A 287 9.31 17.98 -4.56
N GLN A 288 9.89 18.62 -3.54
CA GLN A 288 10.49 17.91 -2.41
C GLN A 288 9.40 17.33 -1.50
N VAL A 289 9.66 16.16 -0.92
CA VAL A 289 8.76 15.46 -0.01
C VAL A 289 8.95 15.99 1.41
N HIS A 290 7.86 15.97 2.18
CA HIS A 290 7.80 16.35 3.59
C HIS A 290 7.32 15.15 4.42
N TYR A 291 7.73 15.08 5.69
CA TYR A 291 7.35 14.05 6.66
C TYR A 291 7.30 14.66 8.07
N TYR A 292 7.07 13.84 9.10
CA TYR A 292 6.91 14.24 10.52
C TYR A 292 7.86 15.34 11.03
N GLN A 293 9.12 15.31 10.61
CA GLN A 293 10.21 16.19 11.07
C GLN A 293 10.63 17.24 10.02
N GLY A 294 9.77 17.55 9.04
CA GLY A 294 10.05 18.53 8.00
C GLY A 294 10.37 17.91 6.64
N TYR A 295 10.95 18.72 5.74
CA TYR A 295 11.38 18.26 4.42
C TYR A 295 12.50 17.22 4.49
N VAL A 296 12.48 16.25 3.59
CA VAL A 296 13.46 15.16 3.52
C VAL A 296 14.22 15.16 2.19
N GLU A 297 15.23 14.30 2.07
CA GLU A 297 15.87 14.07 0.79
C GLU A 297 14.91 13.37 -0.19
N SER A 298 14.76 13.94 -1.38
CA SER A 298 13.94 13.37 -2.46
C SER A 298 14.81 12.98 -3.64
N ARG A 299 14.54 11.83 -4.26
CA ARG A 299 15.29 11.37 -5.44
C ARG A 299 14.36 10.78 -6.49
N ILE A 300 14.77 10.94 -7.74
CA ILE A 300 14.16 10.27 -8.90
C ILE A 300 15.26 9.77 -9.83
N ASP A 301 15.03 8.57 -10.36
CA ASP A 301 15.89 7.92 -11.35
C ASP A 301 15.43 8.41 -12.74
N TYR A 302 14.30 7.88 -13.21
CA TYR A 302 13.65 8.31 -14.45
C TYR A 302 12.12 8.26 -14.37
N ILE A 303 11.48 8.89 -15.35
CA ILE A 303 10.05 8.73 -15.65
C ILE A 303 9.91 8.14 -17.05
N LYS A 304 9.03 7.15 -17.19
CA LYS A 304 8.74 6.47 -18.45
C LYS A 304 7.31 6.76 -18.88
N LEU A 305 7.16 7.22 -20.11
CA LEU A 305 5.89 7.62 -20.71
C LEU A 305 5.61 6.71 -21.91
N VAL A 306 4.65 5.80 -21.75
CA VAL A 306 4.24 4.86 -22.79
C VAL A 306 2.97 5.41 -23.47
N PRO A 307 2.99 5.70 -24.78
CA PRO A 307 1.80 6.22 -25.46
C PRO A 307 0.71 5.13 -25.56
N LEU A 308 -0.53 5.58 -25.40
CA LEU A 308 -1.75 4.78 -25.48
C LEU A 308 -2.67 5.34 -26.58
N SER A 309 -3.36 4.47 -27.29
CA SER A 309 -4.53 4.87 -28.07
C SER A 309 -5.68 5.29 -27.15
N GLU A 310 -6.66 6.03 -27.68
CA GLU A 310 -7.87 6.32 -26.92
C GLU A 310 -8.62 5.04 -26.54
N GLU A 311 -8.59 4.01 -27.39
CA GLU A 311 -9.23 2.71 -27.18
C GLU A 311 -8.60 2.00 -25.98
N GLN A 312 -7.27 2.01 -25.87
CA GLN A 312 -6.54 1.46 -24.72
C GLN A 312 -6.85 2.26 -23.44
N ALA A 313 -6.89 3.59 -23.51
CA ALA A 313 -7.28 4.41 -22.35
C ALA A 313 -8.74 4.14 -21.90
N LYS A 314 -9.66 3.96 -22.85
CA LYS A 314 -11.07 3.59 -22.59
C LYS A 314 -11.18 2.16 -22.02
N GLU A 315 -10.37 1.21 -22.50
CA GLU A 315 -10.29 -0.15 -21.94
C GLU A 315 -9.83 -0.11 -20.47
N LEU A 316 -8.77 0.64 -20.16
CA LEU A 316 -8.29 0.84 -18.79
C LEU A 316 -9.34 1.50 -17.88
N GLU A 317 -10.12 2.46 -18.37
CA GLU A 317 -11.20 3.08 -17.58
C GLU A 317 -12.44 2.19 -17.43
N SER A 318 -12.68 1.26 -18.37
CA SER A 318 -13.86 0.38 -18.36
C SER A 318 -13.92 -0.54 -17.13
N GLN A 319 -12.76 -0.88 -16.55
CA GLN A 319 -12.64 -1.79 -15.40
C GLN A 319 -13.40 -1.33 -14.15
N TYR A 320 -13.71 -0.03 -14.03
CA TYR A 320 -14.37 0.54 -12.85
C TYR A 320 -15.89 0.45 -12.87
N TYR A 321 -16.50 0.10 -14.02
CA TYR A 321 -17.95 -0.01 -14.22
C TYR A 321 -18.76 1.20 -13.70
N THR A 322 -20.09 1.06 -13.64
CA THR A 322 -21.00 2.03 -13.02
C THR A 322 -21.05 1.80 -11.50
N PRO A 323 -20.91 2.84 -10.67
CA PRO A 323 -21.07 2.70 -9.23
C PRO A 323 -22.48 2.27 -8.81
N ASP A 324 -22.57 1.27 -7.93
CA ASP A 324 -23.82 0.77 -7.31
C ASP A 324 -23.69 0.59 -5.78
N LYS A 325 -22.52 0.90 -5.20
CA LYS A 325 -22.22 0.73 -3.78
C LYS A 325 -21.83 2.03 -3.10
N ILE A 326 -22.16 2.13 -1.82
CA ILE A 326 -21.75 3.25 -0.97
C ILE A 326 -20.32 3.01 -0.48
N VAL A 327 -19.45 4.00 -0.67
CA VAL A 327 -18.08 4.02 -0.13
C VAL A 327 -17.94 5.25 0.76
N ILE A 328 -17.73 5.01 2.05
CA ILE A 328 -17.39 6.06 3.02
C ILE A 328 -15.93 5.88 3.43
N ALA A 329 -15.16 6.95 3.36
CA ALA A 329 -13.73 6.94 3.66
C ALA A 329 -13.45 7.82 4.88
N TYR A 330 -12.91 7.20 5.94
CA TYR A 330 -12.39 7.95 7.07
C TYR A 330 -11.13 8.73 6.67
N PHE A 331 -11.09 10.01 7.03
CA PHE A 331 -9.97 10.92 6.81
C PHE A 331 -9.60 11.62 8.11
N GLU A 332 -8.31 11.63 8.46
CA GLU A 332 -7.80 12.26 9.68
C GLU A 332 -6.86 13.42 9.28
N PRO A 333 -7.36 14.67 9.17
CA PRO A 333 -6.54 15.85 8.85
C PRO A 333 -5.32 15.98 9.77
N TYR A 334 -5.49 15.59 11.04
CA TYR A 334 -4.42 15.42 12.03
C TYR A 334 -3.25 14.56 11.52
N SER A 335 -3.55 13.35 11.02
CA SER A 335 -2.55 12.41 10.50
C SER A 335 -1.95 12.93 9.19
N TRP A 336 -2.76 13.51 8.32
CA TRP A 336 -2.31 14.07 7.04
C TRP A 336 -1.30 15.22 7.23
N ALA A 337 -1.55 16.12 8.20
CA ALA A 337 -0.63 17.20 8.56
C ALA A 337 0.71 16.72 9.17
N PHE A 338 0.86 15.45 9.54
CA PHE A 338 2.21 14.93 9.86
C PHE A 338 3.10 14.79 8.63
N PHE A 339 2.50 14.49 7.47
CA PHE A 339 3.22 14.28 6.22
C PHE A 339 3.26 15.55 5.36
N GLU A 340 2.30 16.45 5.54
CA GLU A 340 2.19 17.69 4.77
C GLU A 340 2.51 18.96 5.58
N ASP A 341 3.20 19.92 4.95
CA ASP A 341 3.36 21.27 5.50
C ASP A 341 2.14 22.11 5.12
N VAL A 342 1.05 21.93 5.86
CA VAL A 342 -0.25 22.57 5.58
C VAL A 342 -0.25 23.99 6.12
N GLN A 343 -0.14 24.98 5.22
CA GLN A 343 -0.06 26.41 5.55
C GLN A 343 -1.10 27.25 4.79
N SER A 344 -1.95 26.64 3.97
CA SER A 344 -2.97 27.34 3.18
C SER A 344 -4.26 26.54 3.09
N ASN A 345 -5.40 27.23 3.19
CA ASN A 345 -6.73 26.65 2.93
C ASN A 345 -6.76 25.85 1.61
N LEU A 346 -6.10 26.33 0.55
CA LEU A 346 -6.07 25.65 -0.75
C LEU A 346 -5.55 24.20 -0.69
N GLN A 347 -4.66 23.87 0.25
CA GLN A 347 -4.10 22.52 0.37
C GLN A 347 -5.14 21.50 0.85
N HIS A 348 -6.16 21.92 1.61
CA HIS A 348 -7.26 21.03 2.02
C HIS A 348 -8.09 20.48 0.84
N ARG A 349 -7.90 21.04 -0.36
CA ARG A 349 -8.47 20.48 -1.59
C ARG A 349 -7.79 19.17 -2.02
N GLU A 350 -6.50 19.00 -1.72
CA GLU A 350 -5.73 17.82 -2.14
C GLU A 350 -6.32 16.48 -1.66
N PRO A 351 -6.68 16.29 -0.38
CA PRO A 351 -7.34 15.05 0.07
C PRO A 351 -8.74 14.87 -0.55
N MET A 352 -9.51 15.95 -0.74
CA MET A 352 -10.85 15.86 -1.35
C MET A 352 -10.78 15.40 -2.81
N VAL A 353 -9.81 15.90 -3.59
CA VAL A 353 -9.57 15.44 -4.97
C VAL A 353 -9.12 13.97 -5.00
N ALA A 354 -8.30 13.54 -4.03
CA ALA A 354 -7.89 12.14 -3.92
C ALA A 354 -9.08 11.20 -3.62
N HIS A 355 -9.95 11.57 -2.67
CA HIS A 355 -11.18 10.83 -2.38
C HIS A 355 -12.17 10.85 -3.55
N LYS A 356 -12.29 11.96 -4.29
CA LYS A 356 -13.12 12.04 -5.50
C LYS A 356 -12.65 11.11 -6.60
N PHE A 357 -11.34 11.05 -6.86
CA PHE A 357 -10.75 10.09 -7.80
C PHE A 357 -11.03 8.63 -7.37
N ALA A 358 -10.95 8.37 -6.06
CA ALA A 358 -11.25 7.06 -5.47
C ALA A 358 -12.76 6.71 -5.47
N ARG A 359 -13.63 7.54 -6.05
CA ARG A 359 -15.11 7.38 -6.09
C ARG A 359 -15.74 7.17 -4.71
N VAL A 360 -15.18 7.82 -3.68
CA VAL A 360 -15.80 7.95 -2.36
C VAL A 360 -17.08 8.77 -2.48
N ASN A 361 -18.14 8.40 -1.75
CA ASN A 361 -19.39 9.18 -1.67
C ASN A 361 -19.34 10.22 -0.55
N THR A 362 -18.86 9.80 0.63
CA THR A 362 -18.78 10.61 1.84
C THR A 362 -17.38 10.52 2.42
N VAL A 363 -16.76 11.66 2.71
CA VAL A 363 -15.54 11.73 3.52
C VAL A 363 -15.97 11.90 4.98
N ASP A 364 -15.54 10.97 5.84
CA ASP A 364 -15.81 11.00 7.27
C ASP A 364 -14.61 11.61 7.98
N ILE A 365 -14.69 12.92 8.24
CA ILE A 365 -13.55 13.77 8.63
C ILE A 365 -13.40 13.78 10.14
N GLN A 366 -12.27 13.27 10.65
CA GLN A 366 -11.98 13.35 12.08
C GLN A 366 -11.76 14.81 12.51
N VAL A 367 -12.66 15.31 13.35
CA VAL A 367 -12.59 16.63 13.97
C VAL A 367 -12.08 16.57 15.42
N GLY A 368 -12.03 15.38 16.01
CA GLY A 368 -11.33 15.12 17.27
C GLY A 368 -11.81 13.86 17.97
N ARG A 369 -11.63 13.81 19.29
CA ARG A 369 -12.20 12.78 20.17
C ARG A 369 -12.79 13.47 21.40
N PHE A 370 -13.88 12.97 21.97
CA PHE A 370 -14.50 13.66 23.10
C PHE A 370 -13.60 13.58 24.36
N GLY A 371 -13.15 14.75 24.81
CA GLY A 371 -12.23 14.93 25.95
C GLY A 371 -10.82 15.38 25.56
N MET A 372 -10.40 15.26 24.31
CA MET A 372 -9.18 15.91 23.80
C MET A 372 -9.49 17.28 23.19
N LYS A 373 -8.44 18.03 22.89
CA LYS A 373 -8.49 19.24 22.08
C LYS A 373 -9.09 18.97 20.70
N ALA A 374 -9.81 19.96 20.17
CA ALA A 374 -10.33 19.94 18.81
C ALA A 374 -9.20 19.99 17.76
N VAL A 375 -9.42 19.32 16.63
CA VAL A 375 -8.63 19.44 15.38
C VAL A 375 -9.44 20.21 14.32
N TYR A 376 -10.25 21.14 14.80
CA TYR A 376 -10.95 22.16 14.03
C TYR A 376 -11.13 23.39 14.93
N GLU A 377 -11.62 24.47 14.34
CA GLU A 377 -11.60 25.83 14.87
C GLU A 377 -12.76 26.09 15.87
N SER A 378 -12.88 25.20 16.87
CA SER A 378 -13.93 25.19 17.89
C SER A 378 -13.94 26.43 18.78
N ARG A 379 -15.14 26.84 19.21
CA ARG A 379 -15.41 27.86 20.22
C ARG A 379 -15.92 27.27 21.53
N ILE A 380 -16.18 25.96 21.56
CA ILE A 380 -16.72 25.21 22.69
C ILE A 380 -15.61 24.58 23.53
N THR A 381 -14.53 24.13 22.89
CA THR A 381 -13.40 23.46 23.53
C THR A 381 -12.07 23.99 23.01
N ASP A 382 -10.97 23.73 23.73
CA ASP A 382 -9.64 24.19 23.34
C ASP A 382 -9.11 23.45 22.10
N GLN A 383 -8.39 24.19 21.25
CA GLN A 383 -7.90 23.73 19.96
C GLN A 383 -6.44 23.24 20.06
N LEU A 384 -6.05 22.31 19.20
CA LEU A 384 -4.67 21.81 19.13
C LEU A 384 -3.78 22.75 18.31
N LEU A 385 -3.40 23.89 18.90
CA LEU A 385 -2.65 24.96 18.21
C LEU A 385 -1.11 24.82 18.23
N TYR A 386 -0.54 23.92 19.03
CA TYR A 386 0.91 23.90 19.32
C TYR A 386 1.54 22.52 19.11
N ASN A 387 2.67 22.26 19.77
CA ASN A 387 3.39 20.99 19.69
C ASN A 387 2.46 19.80 19.94
N THR A 388 2.51 18.89 18.97
CA THR A 388 1.80 17.64 18.91
C THR A 388 2.81 16.51 19.09
N ILE A 389 2.35 15.41 19.67
CA ILE A 389 3.14 14.21 19.92
C ILE A 389 2.52 13.10 19.07
N GLY A 390 3.31 12.50 18.18
CA GLY A 390 2.87 11.34 17.40
C GLY A 390 3.08 10.03 18.17
N ASP A 391 2.56 8.94 17.61
CA ASP A 391 2.85 7.60 18.13
C ASP A 391 4.36 7.26 17.99
N PRO A 392 4.94 6.41 18.86
CA PRO A 392 6.36 6.09 18.80
C PRO A 392 6.74 5.38 17.48
N ILE A 393 7.71 5.91 16.75
CA ILE A 393 8.25 5.31 15.51
C ILE A 393 9.65 4.78 15.83
N GLY A 394 9.87 3.46 15.70
CA GLY A 394 11.15 2.83 16.07
C GLY A 394 11.53 3.05 17.54
N GLY A 395 10.54 3.17 18.43
CA GLY A 395 10.72 3.47 19.86
C GLY A 395 11.02 4.94 20.19
N VAL A 396 11.12 5.83 19.20
CA VAL A 396 11.29 7.28 19.39
C VAL A 396 9.95 7.98 19.23
N ILE A 397 9.56 8.79 20.22
CA ILE A 397 8.34 9.59 20.15
C ILE A 397 8.60 10.83 19.28
N PRO A 398 7.95 11.00 18.12
CA PRO A 398 8.14 12.16 17.26
C PRO A 398 7.40 13.38 17.84
N HIS A 399 8.14 14.48 17.99
CA HIS A 399 7.58 15.79 18.31
C HIS A 399 7.49 16.64 17.05
N THR A 400 6.33 17.24 16.80
CA THR A 400 6.10 18.09 15.63
C THR A 400 5.12 19.22 15.95
N SER A 401 5.15 20.29 15.17
CA SER A 401 4.20 21.41 15.27
C SER A 401 3.23 21.48 14.10
N ASN A 402 3.31 20.55 13.13
CA ASN A 402 2.63 20.68 11.83
C ASN A 402 1.09 20.71 11.97
N VAL A 403 0.51 19.87 12.83
CA VAL A 403 -0.94 19.92 13.14
C VAL A 403 -1.33 21.28 13.74
N GLY A 404 -0.52 21.79 14.67
CA GLY A 404 -0.73 23.11 15.26
C GLY A 404 -0.60 24.26 14.25
N LYS A 405 0.35 24.17 13.31
CA LYS A 405 0.50 25.12 12.20
C LYS A 405 -0.71 25.10 11.28
N MET A 406 -1.21 23.91 10.92
CA MET A 406 -2.46 23.78 10.13
C MET A 406 -3.59 24.54 10.82
N GLN A 407 -3.87 24.24 12.10
CA GLN A 407 -4.92 24.93 12.88
C GLN A 407 -4.67 26.44 13.08
N GLN A 408 -3.42 26.91 13.04
CA GLN A 408 -3.10 28.34 13.10
C GLN A 408 -3.28 29.07 11.75
N TYR A 409 -3.09 28.38 10.63
CA TYR A 409 -2.99 28.98 9.30
C TYR A 409 -4.20 28.70 8.40
N THR A 410 -5.02 27.70 8.72
CA THR A 410 -6.18 27.29 7.93
C THR A 410 -7.47 27.28 8.76
N ASN A 411 -8.59 26.98 8.10
CA ASN A 411 -9.86 26.68 8.74
C ASN A 411 -10.34 25.32 8.20
N THR A 412 -9.99 24.26 8.92
CA THR A 412 -9.97 22.87 8.46
C THR A 412 -11.35 22.40 8.03
N LEU A 413 -12.29 22.27 8.98
CA LEU A 413 -13.59 21.66 8.70
C LEU A 413 -14.42 22.48 7.70
N GLN A 414 -14.37 23.81 7.78
CA GLN A 414 -15.13 24.67 6.87
C GLN A 414 -14.58 24.59 5.44
N THR A 415 -13.26 24.60 5.28
CA THR A 415 -12.60 24.56 3.97
C THR A 415 -12.75 23.19 3.31
N GLU A 416 -12.60 22.11 4.07
CA GLU A 416 -12.80 20.74 3.58
C GLU A 416 -14.26 20.50 3.17
N SER A 417 -15.22 20.97 3.95
CA SER A 417 -16.65 20.92 3.60
C SER A 417 -16.93 21.67 2.28
N LEU A 418 -16.38 22.88 2.12
CA LEU A 418 -16.54 23.68 0.90
C LEU A 418 -16.01 22.94 -0.34
N TYR A 419 -14.78 22.43 -0.29
CA TYR A 419 -14.18 21.74 -1.44
C TYR A 419 -14.80 20.38 -1.71
N ALA A 420 -15.26 19.67 -0.67
CA ALA A 420 -16.06 18.46 -0.84
C ALA A 420 -17.35 18.76 -1.62
N HIS A 421 -18.08 19.82 -1.25
CA HIS A 421 -19.31 20.22 -1.96
C HIS A 421 -19.05 20.62 -3.42
N GLU A 422 -17.99 21.38 -3.70
CA GLU A 422 -17.57 21.71 -5.07
C GLU A 422 -17.24 20.47 -5.92
N LEU A 423 -16.65 19.45 -5.30
CA LEU A 423 -16.32 18.18 -5.93
C LEU A 423 -17.50 17.20 -5.95
N GLY A 424 -18.66 17.54 -5.38
CA GLY A 424 -19.81 16.65 -5.27
C GLY A 424 -19.51 15.42 -4.39
N LEU A 425 -18.94 15.66 -3.21
CA LEU A 425 -18.78 14.75 -2.09
C LEU A 425 -19.62 15.24 -0.91
N SER A 426 -20.05 14.33 -0.04
CA SER A 426 -20.64 14.68 1.27
C SER A 426 -19.56 14.69 2.36
N VAL A 427 -19.74 15.53 3.39
CA VAL A 427 -18.86 15.53 4.59
C VAL A 427 -19.63 15.16 5.84
N HIS A 428 -19.12 14.17 6.56
CA HIS A 428 -19.54 13.88 7.94
C HIS A 428 -18.46 14.36 8.91
N ALA A 429 -18.87 14.99 10.01
CA ALA A 429 -17.96 15.33 11.11
C ALA A 429 -17.84 14.15 12.08
N ASN A 430 -16.68 13.49 12.09
CA ASN A 430 -16.36 12.34 12.93
C ASN A 430 -15.71 12.76 14.25
N PHE A 431 -16.31 12.33 15.35
CA PHE A 431 -15.63 12.29 16.64
C PHE A 431 -15.39 10.84 17.09
N GLY A 432 -14.15 10.56 17.50
CA GLY A 432 -13.88 9.38 18.33
C GLY A 432 -14.62 9.49 19.65
N ALA A 433 -15.36 8.44 20.05
CA ALA A 433 -16.36 8.53 21.10
C ALA A 433 -15.79 8.99 22.44
N THR A 434 -14.53 8.70 22.76
CA THR A 434 -13.80 9.46 23.79
C THR A 434 -12.29 9.18 23.73
N ASN A 435 -11.46 10.15 24.09
CA ASN A 435 -10.18 9.93 24.79
C ASN A 435 -9.69 11.30 25.27
N CYS A 436 -9.46 11.43 26.57
CA CYS A 436 -9.00 12.68 27.18
C CYS A 436 -7.48 12.84 27.17
N TYR A 437 -6.72 11.78 26.88
CA TYR A 437 -5.25 11.73 27.00
C TYR A 437 -4.70 12.43 28.28
N PRO A 438 -5.13 12.04 29.49
CA PRO A 438 -4.83 12.77 30.73
C PRO A 438 -3.32 13.04 30.93
N GLY A 439 -2.98 14.28 31.29
CA GLY A 439 -1.60 14.71 31.52
C GLY A 439 -0.76 14.99 30.26
N THR A 440 -1.32 14.82 29.05
CA THR A 440 -0.62 15.11 27.79
C THR A 440 -0.99 16.48 27.20
N PRO A 441 -0.23 17.02 26.22
CA PRO A 441 -0.60 18.23 25.49
C PRO A 441 -1.94 18.15 24.74
N LEU A 442 -2.46 16.94 24.47
CA LEU A 442 -3.73 16.71 23.78
C LEU A 442 -4.95 16.87 24.71
N GLN A 443 -4.77 16.86 26.03
CA GLN A 443 -5.88 16.95 26.98
C GLN A 443 -6.60 18.30 26.89
N SER A 444 -7.93 18.26 26.77
CA SER A 444 -8.79 19.46 26.79
C SER A 444 -8.88 20.08 28.19
N ASP A 445 -9.11 21.38 28.27
CA ASP A 445 -9.40 22.08 29.53
C ASP A 445 -10.71 21.59 30.16
N PHE A 446 -11.72 21.22 29.37
CA PHE A 446 -12.95 20.58 29.85
C PHE A 446 -12.63 19.33 30.71
N SER A 447 -11.82 18.42 30.18
CA SER A 447 -11.44 17.19 30.89
C SER A 447 -10.49 17.42 32.08
N LYS A 448 -9.72 18.52 32.10
CA LYS A 448 -8.88 18.92 33.26
C LYS A 448 -9.72 19.48 34.39
N GLN A 449 -10.77 20.24 34.06
CA GLN A 449 -11.68 20.85 35.02
C GLN A 449 -12.63 19.82 35.65
N HIS A 450 -12.94 18.74 34.92
CA HIS A 450 -13.92 17.72 35.33
C HIS A 450 -13.34 16.29 35.40
N PRO A 451 -12.33 16.02 36.23
CA PRO A 451 -11.82 14.66 36.44
C PRO A 451 -12.88 13.69 36.99
N GLU A 452 -13.88 14.19 37.71
CA GLU A 452 -15.03 13.43 38.20
C GLU A 452 -15.97 12.94 37.08
N TRP A 453 -15.87 13.50 35.88
CA TRP A 453 -16.61 13.05 34.69
C TRP A 453 -15.84 12.03 33.84
N MET A 454 -14.60 11.71 34.24
CA MET A 454 -13.78 10.68 33.60
C MET A 454 -13.83 9.32 34.30
N GLU A 455 -13.42 8.28 33.58
CA GLU A 455 -12.94 6.99 34.08
C GLU A 455 -11.66 6.62 33.31
N GLY A 456 -10.51 6.63 33.99
CA GLY A 456 -9.21 6.51 33.32
C GLY A 456 -8.98 7.65 32.33
N SER A 457 -8.99 7.35 31.03
CA SER A 457 -8.91 8.33 29.94
C SER A 457 -10.24 8.58 29.22
N PHE A 458 -11.35 7.99 29.67
CA PHE A 458 -12.64 8.04 28.99
C PHE A 458 -13.59 9.03 29.66
N LEU A 459 -14.36 9.79 28.89
CA LEU A 459 -15.53 10.51 29.39
C LEU A 459 -16.68 9.54 29.62
N LYS A 460 -17.39 9.67 30.75
CA LYS A 460 -18.51 8.79 31.12
C LYS A 460 -19.82 9.29 30.52
N TYR A 461 -20.36 8.57 29.54
CA TYR A 461 -21.62 8.96 28.87
C TYR A 461 -22.87 8.86 29.76
N ASN A 462 -22.78 8.25 30.94
CA ASN A 462 -23.89 8.21 31.91
C ASN A 462 -24.02 9.49 32.75
N VAL A 463 -23.09 10.46 32.60
CA VAL A 463 -23.18 11.81 33.17
C VAL A 463 -23.92 12.72 32.18
N PRO A 464 -25.06 13.35 32.56
CA PRO A 464 -25.82 14.22 31.66
C PRO A 464 -24.99 15.39 31.08
N GLU A 465 -24.16 16.02 31.90
CA GLU A 465 -23.31 17.15 31.53
C GLU A 465 -22.27 16.78 30.46
N VAL A 466 -21.77 15.54 30.49
CA VAL A 466 -20.89 14.99 29.44
C VAL A 466 -21.66 14.84 28.12
N GLN A 467 -22.89 14.32 28.15
CA GLN A 467 -23.71 14.21 26.95
C GLN A 467 -24.01 15.59 26.35
N ASP A 468 -24.30 16.58 27.19
CA ASP A 468 -24.68 17.92 26.75
C ASP A 468 -23.47 18.69 26.18
N TYR A 469 -22.27 18.51 26.75
CA TYR A 469 -21.00 18.95 26.14
C TYR A 469 -20.78 18.31 24.76
N ILE A 470 -20.94 17.00 24.64
CA ILE A 470 -20.77 16.26 23.38
C ILE A 470 -21.77 16.75 22.31
N LEU A 471 -23.03 16.97 22.69
CA LEU A 471 -24.06 17.51 21.80
C LEU A 471 -23.75 18.94 21.36
N SER A 472 -23.12 19.76 22.21
CA SER A 472 -22.71 21.12 21.85
C SER A 472 -21.61 21.15 20.78
N LEU A 473 -20.67 20.18 20.80
CA LEU A 473 -19.65 20.01 19.75
C LEU A 473 -20.27 19.52 18.42
N PHE A 474 -21.18 18.54 18.47
CA PHE A 474 -21.94 18.12 17.28
C PHE A 474 -22.82 19.23 16.69
N LYS A 475 -23.36 20.10 17.54
CA LYS A 475 -24.10 21.29 17.09
C LYS A 475 -23.17 22.26 16.36
N GLU A 476 -21.98 22.52 16.90
CA GLU A 476 -21.00 23.41 16.29
C GLU A 476 -20.54 22.93 14.90
N THR A 477 -20.27 21.64 14.71
CA THR A 477 -19.86 21.11 13.39
C THR A 477 -20.98 21.21 12.34
N LEU A 478 -22.25 21.10 12.76
CA LEU A 478 -23.40 21.40 11.90
C LEU A 478 -23.59 22.90 11.64
N GLU A 479 -23.17 23.79 12.55
CA GLU A 479 -23.16 25.23 12.30
C GLU A 479 -22.02 25.66 11.36
N ILE A 480 -20.88 24.94 11.38
CA ILE A 480 -19.75 25.15 10.46
C ILE A 480 -20.09 24.72 9.02
N GLY A 481 -20.75 23.58 8.83
CA GLY A 481 -21.22 23.16 7.50
C GLY A 481 -21.34 21.66 7.22
N ALA A 482 -21.01 20.77 8.17
CA ALA A 482 -21.06 19.33 7.93
C ALA A 482 -22.45 18.85 7.47
N ASP A 483 -22.51 17.98 6.45
CA ASP A 483 -23.77 17.42 5.95
C ASP A 483 -24.41 16.48 6.97
N GLY A 484 -23.58 15.61 7.54
CA GLY A 484 -23.94 14.60 8.52
C GLY A 484 -22.98 14.56 9.70
N LEU A 485 -23.29 13.67 10.63
CA LEU A 485 -22.50 13.43 11.83
C LEU A 485 -21.96 12.00 11.83
N SER A 486 -20.85 11.79 12.53
CA SER A 486 -20.29 10.46 12.75
C SER A 486 -19.73 10.33 14.16
N ILE A 487 -19.98 9.17 14.77
CA ILE A 487 -19.42 8.81 16.08
C ILE A 487 -18.74 7.44 15.99
N ASP A 488 -17.46 7.42 16.35
CA ASP A 488 -16.64 6.21 16.35
C ASP A 488 -16.46 5.67 17.77
N PHE A 489 -17.37 4.77 18.17
CA PHE A 489 -17.30 4.04 19.43
C PHE A 489 -16.17 2.99 19.44
N CYS A 490 -15.58 2.61 18.30
CA CYS A 490 -14.37 1.79 18.28
C CYS A 490 -13.12 2.59 18.65
N ARG A 491 -13.13 3.93 18.56
CA ARG A 491 -12.17 4.78 19.29
C ARG A 491 -12.61 4.87 20.76
N TYR A 492 -12.18 3.86 21.50
CA TYR A 492 -12.32 3.68 22.96
C TYR A 492 -13.77 3.46 23.44
N PRO A 493 -14.33 2.24 23.26
CA PRO A 493 -15.71 1.91 23.68
C PRO A 493 -15.97 1.98 25.18
N GLY A 494 -14.93 2.16 26.01
CA GLY A 494 -15.02 2.23 27.47
C GLY A 494 -15.87 3.37 28.02
N GLY A 495 -16.09 4.45 27.26
CA GLY A 495 -16.93 5.58 27.68
C GLY A 495 -18.44 5.26 27.81
N ILE A 496 -18.90 4.18 27.19
CA ILE A 496 -20.24 3.63 27.41
C ILE A 496 -20.16 2.61 28.56
N ASP A 497 -21.09 2.69 29.52
CA ASP A 497 -21.24 1.72 30.61
C ASP A 497 -22.17 0.56 30.22
N LYS A 498 -23.29 0.86 29.55
CA LYS A 498 -24.35 -0.09 29.16
C LYS A 498 -25.16 0.37 27.93
N PRO A 499 -25.91 -0.51 27.25
CA PRO A 499 -26.69 -0.17 26.07
C PRO A 499 -27.68 0.97 26.27
N GLU A 500 -28.38 1.06 27.42
CA GLU A 500 -29.38 2.10 27.66
C GLU A 500 -28.78 3.51 27.60
N THR A 501 -27.54 3.68 28.06
CA THR A 501 -26.83 4.96 28.05
C THR A 501 -26.54 5.41 26.62
N CYS A 502 -26.05 4.50 25.76
CA CYS A 502 -25.85 4.79 24.35
C CYS A 502 -27.18 5.08 23.64
N ASN A 503 -28.21 4.27 23.88
CA ASN A 503 -29.56 4.45 23.33
C ASN A 503 -30.16 5.82 23.71
N GLN A 504 -29.99 6.27 24.97
CA GLN A 504 -30.44 7.59 25.42
C GLN A 504 -29.67 8.73 24.76
N PHE A 505 -28.34 8.62 24.67
CA PHE A 505 -27.51 9.61 23.98
C PHE A 505 -27.90 9.75 22.49
N LEU A 506 -28.06 8.64 21.77
CA LEU A 506 -28.44 8.65 20.36
C LEU A 506 -29.84 9.23 20.11
N ARG A 507 -30.78 9.09 21.06
CA ARG A 507 -32.08 9.80 21.01
C ARG A 507 -31.92 11.31 21.14
N LYS A 508 -31.09 11.81 22.07
CA LYS A 508 -30.77 13.25 22.16
C LYS A 508 -30.12 13.75 20.86
N LEU A 509 -29.18 12.98 20.30
CA LEU A 509 -28.49 13.30 19.04
C LEU A 509 -29.47 13.33 17.85
N LYS A 510 -30.43 12.41 17.78
CA LYS A 510 -31.52 12.44 16.79
C LYS A 510 -32.37 13.71 16.90
N THR A 511 -32.65 14.20 18.11
CA THR A 511 -33.36 15.48 18.29
C THR A 511 -32.59 16.65 17.68
N LEU A 512 -31.30 16.79 18.00
CA LEU A 512 -30.42 17.81 17.41
C LEU A 512 -30.36 17.71 15.87
N ARG A 513 -30.21 16.49 15.34
CA ARG A 513 -30.22 16.24 13.89
C ARG A 513 -31.53 16.68 13.23
N ASN A 514 -32.67 16.39 13.85
CA ASN A 514 -34.00 16.78 13.36
C ASN A 514 -34.19 18.31 13.34
N GLU A 515 -33.70 19.02 14.36
CA GLU A 515 -33.72 20.49 14.42
C GLU A 515 -32.94 21.09 13.23
N PHE A 516 -31.74 20.58 12.97
CA PHE A 516 -30.94 21.04 11.82
C PHE A 516 -31.52 20.61 10.48
N ALA A 517 -32.13 19.41 10.39
CA ALA A 517 -32.78 18.95 9.18
C ALA A 517 -33.98 19.84 8.80
N LEU A 518 -34.79 20.23 9.79
CA LEU A 518 -35.87 21.19 9.61
C LEU A 518 -35.34 22.58 9.21
N LYS A 519 -34.29 23.07 9.87
CA LYS A 519 -33.64 24.36 9.58
C LYS A 519 -33.04 24.44 8.17
N ARG A 520 -32.50 23.32 7.67
CA ARG A 520 -31.80 23.22 6.37
C ARG A 520 -32.71 22.78 5.21
N GLY A 521 -33.85 22.14 5.49
CA GLY A 521 -34.68 21.48 4.47
C GLY A 521 -34.02 20.23 3.85
N LYS A 522 -33.03 19.64 4.52
CA LYS A 522 -32.23 18.49 4.07
C LYS A 522 -31.95 17.59 5.28
N GLU A 523 -32.08 16.28 5.14
CA GLU A 523 -31.74 15.33 6.21
C GLU A 523 -30.28 15.48 6.66
N VAL A 524 -30.04 15.32 7.97
CA VAL A 524 -28.71 15.27 8.58
C VAL A 524 -28.48 13.82 9.00
N PRO A 525 -27.76 13.00 8.21
CA PRO A 525 -27.54 11.59 8.55
C PRO A 525 -26.57 11.42 9.73
N LEU A 526 -26.66 10.28 10.41
CA LEU A 526 -25.69 9.82 11.40
C LEU A 526 -25.06 8.50 10.96
N LEU A 527 -23.73 8.49 10.98
CA LEU A 527 -22.92 7.28 10.93
C LEU A 527 -22.55 6.85 12.35
N VAL A 528 -22.69 5.56 12.65
CA VAL A 528 -22.20 4.97 13.91
C VAL A 528 -21.27 3.82 13.60
N ARG A 529 -20.01 4.00 14.00
CA ARG A 529 -19.01 2.93 14.01
C ARG A 529 -18.91 2.35 15.41
N PHE A 530 -19.03 1.03 15.55
CA PHE A 530 -19.12 0.35 16.84
C PHE A 530 -18.54 -1.07 16.78
N PRO A 531 -18.12 -1.66 17.92
CA PRO A 531 -17.57 -3.01 17.96
C PRO A 531 -18.61 -4.04 17.46
N ALA A 532 -18.22 -4.85 16.47
CA ALA A 532 -19.04 -5.95 15.96
C ALA A 532 -19.18 -7.08 17.01
N GLU A 533 -20.21 -7.90 16.90
CA GLU A 533 -20.41 -9.05 17.79
C GLU A 533 -19.16 -9.95 17.81
N GLY A 534 -18.63 -10.21 19.01
CA GLY A 534 -17.37 -10.91 19.23
C GLY A 534 -16.15 -10.00 19.44
N VAL A 535 -16.20 -8.74 18.99
CA VAL A 535 -15.14 -7.74 19.24
C VAL A 535 -15.31 -7.16 20.64
N SER A 536 -14.22 -6.93 21.37
CA SER A 536 -14.26 -6.46 22.77
C SER A 536 -15.22 -5.28 23.00
N GLN A 537 -16.08 -5.42 24.02
CA GLN A 537 -17.12 -4.46 24.44
C GLN A 537 -18.33 -4.30 23.50
N TRP A 538 -18.55 -5.20 22.54
CA TRP A 538 -19.75 -5.20 21.66
C TRP A 538 -21.08 -5.26 22.41
N ASP A 539 -21.10 -5.90 23.58
CA ASP A 539 -22.28 -6.12 24.44
C ASP A 539 -22.90 -4.82 24.97
N LYS A 540 -22.17 -3.70 24.89
CA LYS A 540 -22.63 -2.36 25.26
C LYS A 540 -23.43 -1.64 24.17
N PHE A 541 -23.65 -2.25 22.99
CA PHE A 541 -24.17 -1.57 21.81
C PHE A 541 -25.39 -2.27 21.21
N ASP A 542 -26.59 -1.78 21.56
CA ASP A 542 -27.88 -2.31 21.09
C ASP A 542 -28.30 -1.71 19.73
N TYR A 543 -27.64 -2.20 18.68
CA TYR A 543 -27.93 -1.79 17.29
C TYR A 543 -29.37 -2.10 16.85
N LEU A 544 -30.06 -3.07 17.47
CA LEU A 544 -31.45 -3.41 17.14
C LEU A 544 -32.39 -2.27 17.54
N THR A 545 -32.22 -1.69 18.73
CA THR A 545 -32.96 -0.48 19.14
C THR A 545 -32.62 0.70 18.23
N TRP A 546 -31.35 0.88 17.85
CA TRP A 546 -30.95 2.00 16.98
C TRP A 546 -31.64 1.95 15.61
N ILE A 547 -31.72 0.77 15.00
CA ILE A 547 -32.42 0.57 13.72
C ILE A 547 -33.92 0.78 13.90
N LYS A 548 -34.52 0.14 14.92
CA LYS A 548 -35.97 0.16 15.17
C LYS A 548 -36.52 1.57 15.45
N GLU A 549 -35.75 2.40 16.16
CA GLU A 549 -36.11 3.78 16.48
C GLU A 549 -35.57 4.80 15.45
N GLU A 550 -34.97 4.32 14.35
CA GLU A 550 -34.31 5.12 13.30
C GLU A 550 -33.32 6.15 13.89
N LEU A 551 -32.49 5.74 14.87
CA LEU A 551 -31.48 6.60 15.50
C LEU A 551 -30.22 6.77 14.63
N VAL A 552 -29.99 5.84 13.71
CA VAL A 552 -28.77 5.69 12.90
C VAL A 552 -29.14 5.41 11.44
N ASP A 553 -28.45 6.08 10.51
CA ASP A 553 -28.68 5.95 9.07
C ASP A 553 -27.61 5.09 8.40
N TYR A 554 -26.36 5.13 8.91
CA TYR A 554 -25.26 4.28 8.48
C TYR A 554 -24.70 3.48 9.66
N LEU A 555 -24.93 2.17 9.63
CA LEU A 555 -24.49 1.22 10.65
C LEU A 555 -23.18 0.56 10.22
N CYS A 556 -22.10 0.80 10.97
CA CYS A 556 -20.75 0.36 10.64
C CYS A 556 -20.20 -0.60 11.72
N PRO A 557 -20.64 -1.89 11.75
CA PRO A 557 -20.04 -2.89 12.62
C PRO A 557 -18.56 -3.05 12.26
N SER A 558 -17.71 -3.10 13.30
CA SER A 558 -16.27 -2.89 13.17
C SER A 558 -15.42 -3.74 14.09
N ASN A 559 -14.17 -3.92 13.70
CA ASN A 559 -13.11 -4.28 14.63
C ASN A 559 -12.55 -3.07 15.40
N ILE A 560 -11.53 -3.33 16.21
CA ILE A 560 -10.68 -2.34 16.84
C ILE A 560 -9.24 -2.59 16.38
N GLN A 561 -8.57 -1.54 15.89
CA GLN A 561 -7.15 -1.51 15.47
C GLN A 561 -6.74 -2.59 14.44
N GLY A 562 -7.62 -3.00 13.52
CA GLY A 562 -7.25 -3.95 12.46
C GLY A 562 -7.03 -5.40 12.91
N ARG A 563 -7.30 -5.73 14.19
CA ARG A 563 -7.11 -7.08 14.75
C ARG A 563 -8.07 -8.15 14.22
N HIS A 564 -9.31 -7.74 13.92
CA HIS A 564 -10.38 -8.65 13.45
C HIS A 564 -10.80 -8.23 12.03
N ILE A 565 -10.05 -8.63 11.00
CA ILE A 565 -10.40 -8.29 9.60
C ILE A 565 -11.60 -9.11 9.09
N HIS A 566 -12.02 -10.15 9.82
CA HIS A 566 -13.14 -11.02 9.48
C HIS A 566 -14.11 -11.26 10.64
N PHE A 567 -15.22 -10.53 10.63
CA PHE A 567 -16.38 -10.78 11.49
C PHE A 567 -17.63 -11.13 10.65
N GLU A 568 -18.54 -11.89 11.25
CA GLU A 568 -19.81 -12.27 10.65
C GLU A 568 -20.76 -11.07 10.49
N VAL A 569 -21.44 -10.95 9.35
CA VAL A 569 -22.35 -9.81 9.08
C VAL A 569 -23.83 -10.19 8.89
N GLY A 570 -24.15 -11.49 8.84
CA GLY A 570 -25.51 -11.98 8.57
C GLY A 570 -26.58 -11.40 9.51
N LYS A 571 -26.30 -11.28 10.82
CA LYS A 571 -27.23 -10.72 11.80
C LYS A 571 -27.56 -9.24 11.53
N TYR A 572 -26.57 -8.44 11.13
CA TYR A 572 -26.78 -7.04 10.78
C TYR A 572 -27.61 -6.90 9.49
N ILE A 573 -27.40 -7.78 8.51
CA ILE A 573 -28.17 -7.80 7.25
C ILE A 573 -29.65 -8.09 7.54
N GLU A 574 -29.93 -9.07 8.40
CA GLU A 574 -31.30 -9.35 8.86
C GLU A 574 -31.88 -8.17 9.63
N ALA A 575 -31.11 -7.52 10.50
CA ALA A 575 -31.56 -6.39 11.31
C ALA A 575 -31.93 -5.15 10.49
N VAL A 576 -31.18 -4.82 9.43
CA VAL A 576 -31.49 -3.65 8.56
C VAL A 576 -32.53 -3.95 7.48
N ARG A 577 -32.92 -5.22 7.27
CA ARG A 577 -33.81 -5.64 6.18
C ARG A 577 -35.15 -4.91 6.23
N GLY A 578 -35.49 -4.22 5.14
CA GLY A 578 -36.76 -3.46 5.02
C GLY A 578 -36.78 -2.14 5.78
N THR A 579 -35.65 -1.73 6.36
CA THR A 579 -35.50 -0.44 7.05
C THR A 579 -34.79 0.58 6.14
N LYS A 580 -34.70 1.84 6.58
CA LYS A 580 -33.90 2.87 5.90
C LYS A 580 -32.41 2.79 6.22
N CYS A 581 -32.04 2.13 7.32
CA CYS A 581 -30.67 2.06 7.80
C CYS A 581 -29.79 1.28 6.81
N LYS A 582 -28.59 1.80 6.55
CA LYS A 582 -27.63 1.30 5.58
C LYS A 582 -26.48 0.59 6.27
N LEU A 583 -26.22 -0.66 5.87
CA LEU A 583 -25.19 -1.48 6.47
C LEU A 583 -23.87 -1.33 5.69
N LEU A 584 -22.87 -0.76 6.35
CA LEU A 584 -21.54 -0.49 5.79
C LEU A 584 -20.44 -1.11 6.69
N PRO A 585 -20.22 -2.44 6.65
CA PRO A 585 -19.23 -3.07 7.50
C PRO A 585 -17.82 -2.54 7.20
N VAL A 586 -16.99 -2.49 8.24
CA VAL A 586 -15.66 -1.87 8.13
C VAL A 586 -14.61 -2.79 7.54
N ILE A 587 -13.74 -2.19 6.73
CA ILE A 587 -12.43 -2.74 6.33
C ILE A 587 -11.36 -1.68 6.63
N ASP A 588 -10.24 -2.08 7.24
CA ASP A 588 -9.13 -1.16 7.54
C ASP A 588 -8.26 -0.87 6.30
N GLY A 589 -7.84 0.39 6.16
CA GLY A 589 -6.82 0.85 5.21
C GLY A 589 -5.41 0.89 5.78
N LEU A 590 -5.20 0.48 7.03
CA LEU A 590 -3.89 0.51 7.70
C LEU A 590 -2.80 -0.32 6.98
N SER A 591 -1.53 -0.05 7.29
CA SER A 591 -0.35 -0.85 6.87
C SER A 591 -0.53 -2.32 7.25
N TRP A 592 -0.84 -2.58 8.53
CA TRP A 592 -1.13 -3.91 9.08
C TRP A 592 -2.57 -4.42 8.81
N GLY A 593 -3.35 -3.71 7.99
CA GLY A 593 -4.67 -4.14 7.52
C GLY A 593 -4.61 -5.22 6.43
N PRO A 594 -5.75 -5.58 5.80
CA PRO A 594 -5.76 -6.43 4.62
C PRO A 594 -5.14 -5.68 3.43
N GLU A 595 -4.04 -6.20 2.88
CA GLU A 595 -3.34 -5.55 1.76
C GLU A 595 -4.18 -5.52 0.47
N MET A 596 -3.97 -4.50 -0.36
CA MET A 596 -4.65 -4.31 -1.64
C MET A 596 -3.81 -4.88 -2.80
N PRO A 597 -4.40 -5.40 -3.89
CA PRO A 597 -5.83 -5.61 -4.08
C PRO A 597 -6.36 -6.89 -3.42
N GLY A 598 -5.57 -7.97 -3.34
CA GLY A 598 -6.06 -9.32 -3.04
C GLY A 598 -6.88 -9.48 -1.74
N PRO A 599 -6.26 -9.52 -0.55
CA PRO A 599 -6.96 -9.64 0.73
C PRO A 599 -8.09 -8.62 0.93
N PHE A 600 -7.87 -7.37 0.51
CA PHE A 600 -8.88 -6.30 0.58
C PHE A 600 -10.12 -6.61 -0.28
N LEU A 601 -9.93 -6.86 -1.59
CA LEU A 601 -11.03 -7.15 -2.51
C LEU A 601 -11.70 -8.49 -2.22
N TRP A 602 -11.02 -9.44 -1.58
CA TRP A 602 -11.62 -10.70 -1.13
C TRP A 602 -12.68 -10.41 -0.07
N ARG A 603 -12.36 -9.60 0.95
CA ARG A 603 -13.32 -9.22 1.99
C ARG A 603 -14.47 -8.38 1.41
N VAL A 604 -14.18 -7.44 0.50
CA VAL A 604 -15.21 -6.65 -0.20
C VAL A 604 -16.17 -7.56 -0.98
N GLN A 605 -15.65 -8.51 -1.77
CA GLN A 605 -16.48 -9.45 -2.54
C GLN A 605 -17.34 -10.31 -1.61
N GLN A 606 -16.77 -10.82 -0.51
CA GLN A 606 -17.52 -11.60 0.49
C GLN A 606 -18.69 -10.79 1.07
N LEU A 607 -18.49 -9.51 1.37
CA LEU A 607 -19.54 -8.62 1.89
C LEU A 607 -20.60 -8.29 0.83
N TYR A 608 -20.19 -8.02 -0.41
CA TYR A 608 -21.13 -7.74 -1.52
C TYR A 608 -21.99 -8.96 -1.88
N ASN A 609 -21.42 -10.16 -1.86
CA ASN A 609 -22.16 -11.41 -2.04
C ASN A 609 -23.19 -11.67 -0.92
N GLN A 610 -22.97 -11.14 0.28
CA GLN A 610 -23.93 -11.18 1.38
C GLN A 610 -25.01 -10.07 1.31
N GLY A 611 -24.87 -9.10 0.40
CA GLY A 611 -25.90 -8.10 0.12
C GLY A 611 -25.81 -6.79 0.91
N VAL A 612 -24.63 -6.42 1.44
CA VAL A 612 -24.44 -5.12 2.13
C VAL A 612 -24.63 -3.94 1.15
N ASP A 613 -25.03 -2.78 1.67
CA ASP A 613 -25.23 -1.56 0.88
C ASP A 613 -23.90 -0.95 0.38
N GLY A 614 -22.80 -1.22 1.08
CA GLY A 614 -21.50 -0.62 0.81
C GLY A 614 -20.44 -0.96 1.84
N ILE A 615 -19.36 -0.17 1.87
CA ILE A 615 -18.19 -0.36 2.73
C ILE A 615 -17.82 0.97 3.39
N TYR A 616 -17.46 0.92 4.66
CA TYR A 616 -16.73 1.99 5.33
C TYR A 616 -15.25 1.60 5.41
N ILE A 617 -14.36 2.43 4.86
CA ILE A 617 -12.92 2.22 4.93
C ILE A 617 -12.37 3.05 6.08
N TYR A 618 -11.86 2.38 7.11
CA TYR A 618 -11.23 3.04 8.24
C TYR A 618 -9.76 3.36 7.96
N GLN A 619 -9.30 4.55 8.34
CA GLN A 619 -7.96 5.05 7.98
C GLN A 619 -7.69 4.91 6.47
N ALA A 620 -8.69 5.32 5.67
CA ALA A 620 -8.63 5.29 4.21
C ALA A 620 -7.60 6.29 3.67
N ASP A 621 -7.40 7.39 4.38
CA ASP A 621 -6.35 8.39 4.18
C ASP A 621 -4.95 7.78 4.08
N ALA A 622 -4.63 6.74 4.85
CA ALA A 622 -3.36 6.03 4.75
C ALA A 622 -3.09 5.46 3.34
N ARG A 623 -4.15 5.11 2.59
CA ARG A 623 -4.08 4.48 1.24
C ARG A 623 -4.43 5.45 0.12
N VAL A 624 -5.35 6.39 0.38
CA VAL A 624 -5.88 7.34 -0.61
C VAL A 624 -5.07 8.64 -0.64
N CYS A 625 -4.48 9.07 0.49
CA CYS A 625 -3.85 10.39 0.65
C CYS A 625 -2.36 10.29 1.04
N ILE A 626 -2.03 9.68 2.18
CA ILE A 626 -0.74 9.79 2.88
C ILE A 626 0.36 8.95 2.22
N ASN A 627 0.26 7.61 2.27
CA ASN A 627 1.26 6.74 1.61
C ASN A 627 1.10 6.73 0.09
N ASN A 628 -0.01 7.29 -0.39
CA ASN A 628 -0.21 7.72 -1.76
C ASN A 628 0.05 6.68 -2.87
N ARG A 629 -0.06 5.38 -2.55
CA ARG A 629 0.11 4.28 -3.51
C ARG A 629 -0.98 4.37 -4.59
N PRO A 630 -0.67 4.72 -5.85
CA PRO A 630 -1.73 5.02 -6.83
C PRO A 630 -2.58 3.79 -7.18
N GLN A 631 -1.99 2.59 -7.08
CA GLN A 631 -2.69 1.32 -7.19
C GLN A 631 -3.71 1.09 -6.06
N ASP A 632 -3.43 1.54 -4.83
CA ASP A 632 -4.35 1.40 -3.70
C ASP A 632 -5.55 2.35 -3.89
N ARG A 633 -5.32 3.59 -4.36
CA ARG A 633 -6.40 4.51 -4.76
C ARG A 633 -7.26 3.96 -5.90
N ARG A 634 -6.65 3.30 -6.90
CA ARG A 634 -7.38 2.58 -7.95
C ARG A 634 -8.17 1.38 -7.40
N CYS A 635 -7.64 0.68 -6.40
CA CYS A 635 -8.35 -0.41 -5.71
C CYS A 635 -9.59 0.10 -4.96
N VAL A 636 -9.50 1.24 -4.25
CA VAL A 636 -10.68 1.88 -3.63
C VAL A 636 -11.69 2.32 -4.70
N ARG A 637 -11.23 2.83 -5.86
CA ARG A 637 -12.11 3.17 -6.99
C ARG A 637 -12.93 1.98 -7.50
N LEU A 638 -12.36 0.77 -7.54
CA LEU A 638 -13.08 -0.46 -7.96
C LEU A 638 -14.27 -0.76 -7.04
N ILE A 639 -14.13 -0.59 -5.72
CA ILE A 639 -15.19 -1.02 -4.79
C ILE A 639 -16.47 -0.20 -4.89
N SER A 640 -16.44 0.97 -5.54
CA SER A 640 -17.67 1.69 -5.88
C SER A 640 -18.66 0.87 -6.73
N SER A 641 -18.20 -0.19 -7.41
CA SER A 641 -19.03 -1.08 -8.22
C SER A 641 -18.87 -2.57 -7.86
N SER A 642 -19.98 -3.23 -7.54
CA SER A 642 -20.04 -4.68 -7.31
C SER A 642 -19.74 -5.51 -8.56
N GLU A 643 -20.04 -4.97 -9.75
CA GLU A 643 -19.64 -5.54 -11.04
C GLU A 643 -18.12 -5.49 -11.21
N ALA A 644 -17.49 -4.35 -10.92
CA ALA A 644 -16.03 -4.19 -11.02
C ALA A 644 -15.29 -5.18 -10.11
N VAL A 645 -15.70 -5.30 -8.84
CA VAL A 645 -15.10 -6.25 -7.89
C VAL A 645 -15.26 -7.70 -8.38
N ARG A 646 -16.46 -8.08 -8.83
CA ARG A 646 -16.71 -9.43 -9.36
C ARG A 646 -15.94 -9.71 -10.65
N LYS A 647 -15.76 -8.71 -11.52
CA LYS A 647 -14.98 -8.83 -12.76
C LYS A 647 -13.48 -8.92 -12.50
N TRP A 648 -12.98 -8.18 -11.51
CA TRP A 648 -11.60 -8.32 -11.03
C TRP A 648 -11.32 -9.76 -10.58
N TRP A 649 -12.21 -10.34 -9.76
CA TRP A 649 -12.08 -11.73 -9.32
C TRP A 649 -12.20 -12.76 -10.44
N GLN A 650 -13.14 -12.60 -11.37
CA GLN A 650 -13.24 -13.46 -12.56
C GLN A 650 -11.95 -13.45 -13.40
N ASN A 651 -11.34 -12.27 -13.56
CA ASN A 651 -10.08 -12.13 -14.29
C ASN A 651 -8.90 -12.74 -13.51
N TYR A 652 -8.84 -12.52 -12.18
CA TYR A 652 -7.84 -13.12 -11.31
C TYR A 652 -7.89 -14.65 -11.35
N GLU A 653 -9.06 -15.26 -11.16
CA GLU A 653 -9.27 -16.72 -11.22
C GLU A 653 -8.87 -17.31 -12.58
N GLN A 654 -9.15 -16.63 -13.69
CA GLN A 654 -8.74 -17.05 -15.03
C GLN A 654 -7.21 -16.95 -15.26
N GLN A 655 -6.54 -16.04 -14.57
CA GLN A 655 -5.08 -15.87 -14.65
C GLN A 655 -4.34 -16.78 -13.67
N THR A 656 -4.94 -17.15 -12.54
CA THR A 656 -4.31 -17.97 -11.48
C THR A 656 -3.52 -19.18 -11.98
N PRO A 657 -4.02 -20.05 -12.89
CA PRO A 657 -3.25 -21.22 -13.36
C PRO A 657 -1.97 -20.88 -14.14
N GLN A 658 -1.89 -19.65 -14.67
CA GLN A 658 -0.75 -19.13 -15.43
C GLN A 658 0.31 -18.50 -14.53
N PHE A 659 -0.05 -18.07 -13.32
CA PHE A 659 0.91 -17.52 -12.37
C PHE A 659 1.90 -18.58 -11.87
N SER A 660 3.10 -18.14 -11.54
CA SER A 660 4.10 -18.94 -10.82
C SER A 660 3.53 -19.40 -9.48
N LYS A 661 3.67 -20.69 -9.16
CA LYS A 661 3.05 -21.26 -7.95
C LYS A 661 3.82 -20.86 -6.71
N ARG A 662 3.11 -20.30 -5.72
CA ARG A 662 3.75 -19.78 -4.52
C ARG A 662 2.81 -19.66 -3.34
N ILE A 663 3.40 -19.72 -2.15
CA ILE A 663 2.87 -19.27 -0.88
C ILE A 663 3.68 -18.02 -0.51
N TRP A 664 2.97 -16.95 -0.17
CA TRP A 664 3.53 -15.67 0.26
C TRP A 664 3.05 -15.34 1.68
N LEU A 665 3.88 -14.66 2.45
CA LEU A 665 3.51 -14.08 3.74
C LEU A 665 3.39 -12.57 3.58
N GLN A 666 2.33 -11.97 4.13
CA GLN A 666 2.24 -10.51 4.23
C GLN A 666 3.30 -10.02 5.23
N PRO A 667 4.21 -9.10 4.85
CA PRO A 667 5.16 -8.49 5.80
C PRO A 667 4.45 -7.84 6.99
N SER A 668 5.11 -7.81 8.15
CA SER A 668 4.65 -7.05 9.31
C SER A 668 4.99 -5.57 9.17
N GLU A 669 4.51 -4.75 10.11
CA GLU A 669 4.82 -3.32 10.14
C GLU A 669 6.32 -3.03 10.38
N ASP A 670 6.97 -3.80 11.26
CA ASP A 670 8.36 -3.55 11.68
C ASP A 670 9.43 -4.26 10.82
N GLY A 671 9.08 -5.21 9.95
CA GLY A 671 10.07 -5.87 9.08
C GLY A 671 9.59 -7.07 8.26
N ASP A 672 10.53 -7.70 7.56
CA ASP A 672 10.28 -8.96 6.86
C ASP A 672 10.21 -10.12 7.88
N LEU A 673 8.99 -10.55 8.20
CA LEU A 673 8.65 -11.72 9.02
C LEU A 673 8.78 -11.58 10.55
N GLU A 674 8.84 -10.36 11.08
CA GLU A 674 8.84 -10.07 12.53
C GLU A 674 7.42 -9.71 13.03
N TYR A 675 6.64 -10.69 13.48
CA TYR A 675 5.22 -10.50 13.80
C TYR A 675 4.98 -10.14 15.26
N HIS A 676 4.13 -9.12 15.47
CA HIS A 676 3.64 -8.74 16.79
C HIS A 676 2.40 -9.53 17.25
N PRO A 677 2.17 -9.66 18.58
CA PRO A 677 0.95 -10.25 19.15
C PRO A 677 -0.38 -9.66 18.65
N TRP A 678 -0.38 -8.40 18.24
CA TRP A 678 -1.55 -7.67 17.75
C TRP A 678 -1.69 -7.68 16.22
N GLU A 679 -0.65 -8.09 15.51
CA GLU A 679 -0.71 -8.41 14.09
C GLU A 679 -1.17 -9.86 13.88
N ARG A 680 -1.42 -10.22 12.62
CA ARG A 680 -1.64 -11.62 12.23
C ARG A 680 -0.74 -11.90 11.04
N CYS A 681 0.02 -13.00 11.11
CA CYS A 681 0.75 -13.51 9.95
C CYS A 681 -0.28 -14.02 8.93
N ARG A 682 -0.50 -13.23 7.87
CA ARG A 682 -1.46 -13.51 6.80
C ARG A 682 -0.75 -14.16 5.62
N ILE A 683 -1.43 -15.14 5.02
CA ILE A 683 -0.89 -15.99 3.98
C ILE A 683 -1.66 -15.77 2.69
N TRP A 684 -0.94 -15.60 1.58
CA TRP A 684 -1.49 -15.54 0.23
C TRP A 684 -0.97 -16.71 -0.60
N ILE A 685 -1.84 -17.31 -1.42
CA ILE A 685 -1.51 -18.48 -2.22
C ILE A 685 -1.81 -18.16 -3.69
N GLU A 686 -0.85 -18.47 -4.54
CA GLU A 686 -0.83 -18.10 -5.95
C GLU A 686 -0.46 -19.29 -6.83
N GLY A 687 -0.92 -19.27 -8.08
CA GLY A 687 -0.72 -20.36 -9.04
C GLY A 687 -1.66 -21.55 -8.87
N ILE A 688 -2.37 -21.65 -7.74
CA ILE A 688 -3.37 -22.68 -7.41
C ILE A 688 -4.56 -22.09 -6.64
N ILE A 689 -5.70 -22.78 -6.67
CA ILE A 689 -6.86 -22.53 -5.80
C ILE A 689 -6.98 -23.76 -4.89
N PRO A 690 -6.62 -23.69 -3.60
CA PRO A 690 -6.59 -24.85 -2.71
C PRO A 690 -7.96 -25.21 -2.14
N ASP A 691 -8.25 -26.52 -2.10
CA ASP A 691 -9.39 -27.12 -1.39
C ASP A 691 -9.16 -27.14 0.13
N GLU A 692 -7.89 -27.24 0.55
CA GLU A 692 -7.46 -27.25 1.95
C GLU A 692 -6.10 -26.54 2.10
N VAL A 693 -5.96 -25.71 3.14
CA VAL A 693 -4.67 -25.12 3.56
C VAL A 693 -4.41 -25.51 5.00
N GLN A 694 -3.30 -26.20 5.25
CA GLN A 694 -2.82 -26.57 6.57
C GLN A 694 -1.65 -25.68 6.98
N ILE A 695 -1.66 -25.20 8.22
CA ILE A 695 -0.65 -24.31 8.77
C ILE A 695 -0.03 -24.97 9.99
N HIS A 696 1.27 -25.21 9.94
CA HIS A 696 2.06 -25.83 11.00
C HIS A 696 3.07 -24.84 11.57
N LEU A 697 3.04 -24.62 12.87
CA LEU A 697 4.03 -23.83 13.61
C LEU A 697 4.85 -24.79 14.49
N ASP A 698 6.18 -24.76 14.32
CA ASP A 698 7.13 -25.66 14.99
C ASP A 698 6.74 -27.14 14.89
N GLY A 699 6.28 -27.53 13.69
CA GLY A 699 5.82 -28.88 13.37
C GLY A 699 4.40 -29.23 13.86
N LYS A 700 3.77 -28.41 14.70
CA LYS A 700 2.40 -28.63 15.19
C LYS A 700 1.39 -28.01 14.23
N LEU A 701 0.39 -28.77 13.79
CA LEU A 701 -0.75 -28.23 13.06
C LEU A 701 -1.51 -27.26 13.98
N VAL A 702 -1.59 -25.99 13.59
CA VAL A 702 -2.34 -24.95 14.31
C VAL A 702 -3.71 -24.75 13.68
N ASN A 703 -3.78 -24.72 12.34
CA ASN A 703 -5.01 -24.43 11.61
C ASN A 703 -5.16 -25.27 10.35
N THR A 704 -6.42 -25.53 10.00
CA THR A 704 -6.84 -26.01 8.69
C THR A 704 -7.94 -25.10 8.14
N TYR A 705 -7.73 -24.53 6.96
CA TYR A 705 -8.68 -23.66 6.27
C TYR A 705 -9.18 -24.30 4.98
N LYS A 706 -10.44 -24.01 4.60
CA LYS A 706 -11.03 -24.38 3.30
C LYS A 706 -11.23 -23.20 2.35
N GLN A 707 -11.04 -21.98 2.85
CA GLN A 707 -11.16 -20.72 2.13
C GLN A 707 -10.34 -19.66 2.86
N PRO A 708 -9.96 -18.54 2.21
CA PRO A 708 -9.35 -17.39 2.88
C PRO A 708 -10.28 -16.83 3.99
N PRO A 709 -9.75 -16.05 4.96
CA PRO A 709 -8.39 -15.55 5.05
C PRO A 709 -7.50 -16.58 5.74
N TYR A 710 -6.38 -16.92 5.09
CA TYR A 710 -5.40 -17.85 5.66
C TYR A 710 -4.51 -17.09 6.65
N ILE A 711 -4.60 -17.42 7.94
CA ILE A 711 -3.82 -16.75 9.00
C ILE A 711 -3.22 -17.78 9.96
N VAL A 712 -2.07 -17.45 10.54
CA VAL A 712 -1.48 -18.25 11.62
C VAL A 712 -2.25 -17.98 12.91
N GLY A 713 -2.94 -18.99 13.44
CA GLY A 713 -3.79 -18.87 14.63
C GLY A 713 -5.24 -18.47 14.30
N SER A 714 -5.80 -17.51 15.03
CA SER A 714 -7.08 -16.91 14.67
C SER A 714 -7.13 -15.44 15.09
N GLU A 715 -8.21 -14.74 14.76
CA GLU A 715 -8.38 -13.35 15.19
C GLU A 715 -8.72 -13.22 16.69
N ASP A 716 -9.12 -14.33 17.34
CA ASP A 716 -9.41 -14.39 18.78
C ASP A 716 -8.16 -14.06 19.62
N SER A 717 -8.35 -13.32 20.71
CA SER A 717 -7.27 -12.85 21.60
C SER A 717 -6.51 -13.98 22.30
N SER A 718 -7.08 -15.18 22.39
CA SER A 718 -6.37 -16.38 22.86
C SER A 718 -5.18 -16.77 21.99
N TYR A 719 -5.11 -16.26 20.75
CA TYR A 719 -4.01 -16.47 19.82
C TYR A 719 -2.98 -15.32 19.78
N ASP A 720 -3.17 -14.23 20.53
CA ASP A 720 -2.19 -13.12 20.58
C ASP A 720 -0.79 -13.62 21.01
N ASN A 721 -0.71 -14.69 21.80
CA ASN A 721 0.56 -15.29 22.27
C ASN A 721 0.92 -16.59 21.53
N LEU A 722 0.41 -16.82 20.31
CA LEU A 722 0.71 -18.03 19.54
C LEU A 722 2.15 -18.04 19.01
N ILE A 723 2.57 -16.92 18.41
CA ILE A 723 3.95 -16.70 17.96
C ILE A 723 4.65 -16.03 19.14
N LEU A 724 5.53 -16.78 19.83
CA LEU A 724 6.22 -16.29 21.02
C LEU A 724 7.49 -15.52 20.60
N SER A 725 8.07 -14.77 21.54
CA SER A 725 9.31 -14.05 21.24
C SER A 725 10.46 -15.02 20.90
N GLY A 726 11.01 -14.90 19.70
CA GLY A 726 12.07 -15.78 19.19
C GLY A 726 11.83 -16.28 17.76
N GLU A 727 12.69 -17.19 17.30
CA GLU A 727 12.62 -17.81 15.98
C GLU A 727 11.65 -19.00 15.96
N HIS A 728 10.81 -19.07 14.92
CA HIS A 728 9.82 -20.11 14.71
C HIS A 728 9.86 -20.65 13.27
N ASN A 729 9.53 -21.94 13.10
CA ASN A 729 9.40 -22.57 11.79
C ASN A 729 7.92 -22.69 11.40
N LEU A 730 7.52 -21.96 10.36
CA LEU A 730 6.18 -21.98 9.79
C LEU A 730 6.17 -22.80 8.49
N LEU A 731 5.51 -23.96 8.49
CA LEU A 731 5.26 -24.78 7.30
C LEU A 731 3.80 -24.62 6.88
N ILE A 732 3.58 -24.23 5.62
CA ILE A 732 2.25 -24.10 5.02
C ILE A 732 2.12 -25.15 3.91
N ILE A 733 0.98 -25.85 3.90
CA ILE A 733 0.67 -26.90 2.92
C ILE A 733 -0.69 -26.59 2.29
N ALA A 734 -0.68 -26.20 1.03
CA ALA A 734 -1.86 -25.93 0.22
C ALA A 734 -2.14 -27.12 -0.70
N LYS A 735 -3.33 -27.70 -0.59
CA LYS A 735 -3.72 -28.93 -1.30
C LYS A 735 -4.88 -28.67 -2.25
N THR A 736 -4.86 -29.35 -3.39
CA THR A 736 -6.03 -29.52 -4.25
C THR A 736 -6.34 -31.02 -4.37
N SER A 737 -7.43 -31.36 -5.04
CA SER A 737 -7.73 -32.73 -5.47
C SER A 737 -6.64 -33.44 -6.29
N THR A 738 -5.67 -32.73 -6.88
CA THR A 738 -4.65 -33.29 -7.78
C THR A 738 -3.20 -32.92 -7.44
N GLU A 739 -2.96 -31.93 -6.59
CA GLU A 739 -1.61 -31.46 -6.27
C GLU A 739 -1.45 -30.96 -4.82
N THR A 740 -0.21 -30.76 -4.41
CA THR A 740 0.13 -30.19 -3.10
C THR A 740 1.34 -29.27 -3.25
N LEU A 741 1.16 -28.00 -2.89
CA LEU A 741 2.20 -26.99 -2.80
C LEU A 741 2.54 -26.79 -1.32
N SER A 742 3.82 -26.84 -0.94
CA SER A 742 4.25 -26.60 0.43
C SER A 742 5.52 -25.77 0.49
N GLN A 743 5.58 -24.86 1.46
CA GLN A 743 6.75 -24.02 1.71
C GLN A 743 6.95 -23.80 3.22
N SER A 744 8.21 -23.79 3.64
CA SER A 744 8.63 -23.42 4.99
C SER A 744 9.21 -22.02 5.03
N PHE A 745 8.95 -21.32 6.13
CA PHE A 745 9.42 -19.98 6.42
C PHE A 745 9.98 -19.94 7.84
N THR A 746 11.12 -19.28 8.02
CA THR A 746 11.55 -18.84 9.35
C THR A 746 10.87 -17.50 9.64
N ILE A 747 10.09 -17.44 10.71
CA ILE A 747 9.43 -16.21 11.18
C ILE A 747 9.91 -15.90 12.59
N PHE A 748 9.76 -14.64 13.01
CA PHE A 748 10.15 -14.21 14.35
C PHE A 748 8.95 -13.60 15.07
N GLY A 749 8.76 -13.95 16.34
CA GLY A 749 7.86 -13.20 17.22
C GLY A 749 8.60 -12.06 17.91
N THR A 750 7.99 -10.88 17.96
CA THR A 750 8.51 -9.72 18.69
C THR A 750 8.27 -9.86 20.20
N LYS A 751 8.46 -8.80 21.00
CA LYS A 751 8.37 -8.82 22.48
C LYS A 751 7.18 -8.05 23.02
#